data_AF-A0AA92NXF6-F1
#
_entry.id   AF-A0AA92NXF6-F1
#
_cell.length_a   1.000
_cell.length_b   1.000
_cell.length_c   1.000
_cell.angle_alpha   90.00
_cell.angle_beta   90.00
_cell.angle_gamma   90.00
#
_symmetry.space_group_name_H-M   'P 1'
#
loop_
_entity.id
_entity.type
_entity.pdbx_description
1 polymer ?
#
loop_
_entity_poly.entity_id
_entity_poly.type
_entity_poly.pdbx_seq_one_letter_code
_entity_poly.pdbx_strand_id
1 'polypeptide(L)'
;MFTDRARATEVYIDGVLRGTINEHTTGSPVAPALVFNLEGLENGVHTVQIKTVGTKFFLFDAIEVNTQGFLVGQLESPQKGWKRYENSITQFHFHGNWKTETNTVHSGGSAITTSTIGDKVTFKFNGTKIRLISDRNTNRERNSTKITIDGITETVDMYGSPIGKYLSYEKSGLENTIHTVEIEHIKTGGFTTLDAIDIDDTGTLIASIGQRLPEPELGWKRYEQDNQALSYSGIWVTQTNDTTSGGSAIYAERTGKNKVRFDFYGTRLRILGMANSGYHPDLKIVINGVQDSYSAAIGSQNQGSILQYEKLGLELKRHSVEISSTVEGYWWYIDAIDIDTNGRLLHPDEVTKVNDLEVGKRIRFHYSASSGTVGKFSDLGMETSKFIPASSSASSNGDGYFIMVDTDHQGKKVLLADRNIQNNISWDVLNTAGVASGSGLPLEILEDLVPTMTGQTTDGVTITASAYSANDMPWKAFDNNVLGQERSIWYVNGTEAPVGGHWIKVDFGSQKKINYLSLIGMKISTGYLNNSIKDWQLFGSNDDTTYESVTSGTVPNIEDAKFVYEFINNKSYRYYRINVLTSYNNYSTTQIAIVEAELAERKHDSAFTFRLPTGGVNSTDKDNEWDKYMTDDRIWNNLNHGSWTSTTDESNSKARVIRGYNGLTNWTSGSTDLTIPARGFRPVLTIEPINNNRFLILDGTDMKTYTSSGWETVGTTPPTDDMFLNKGMLDLSTCAPYLKDLKDKSNLKILVSKPKREPTVAHLTGVPVPRIVKMKNDTSFLGVAKINSLTLSGTKKGVLRVAISTDSGATWEAKQKDGSWTAVDVTTPIEFKEKAMTIDEFNSIFEWDEKIGQARNLRCAFYFEQSSSADETSLDSLTMDVDLLDSWDMAMPGVDYKYGYNRNTNLRVLLLSDGDYKINVGSGGGSGSTLTEVDGGTF
;
A
#
# COMPACT_ATOMS: atom_id res chain seq x y z
N MET A 1 30.80 21.65 -69.19
CA MET A 1 30.49 20.99 -67.90
C MET A 1 31.58 21.17 -66.82
N PHE A 2 32.56 22.08 -66.95
CA PHE A 2 33.68 22.16 -65.98
C PHE A 2 33.83 23.49 -65.22
N THR A 3 33.11 24.54 -65.58
CA THR A 3 33.18 25.87 -64.94
C THR A 3 32.12 26.10 -63.86
N ASP A 4 31.24 25.13 -63.63
CA ASP A 4 30.08 25.29 -62.75
C ASP A 4 30.08 24.31 -61.56
N ARG A 5 31.29 23.98 -61.08
CA ARG A 5 31.52 23.19 -59.87
C ARG A 5 31.35 24.02 -58.59
N ALA A 6 30.90 23.36 -57.53
CA ALA A 6 30.68 23.99 -56.23
C ALA A 6 31.97 24.58 -55.64
N ARG A 7 31.87 25.78 -55.09
CA ARG A 7 32.96 26.44 -54.34
C ARG A 7 33.08 25.94 -52.91
N ALA A 8 32.01 25.33 -52.39
CA ALA A 8 31.97 24.73 -51.08
C ALA A 8 31.00 23.54 -51.10
N THR A 9 31.50 22.37 -50.70
CA THR A 9 30.71 21.18 -50.37
C THR A 9 31.09 20.77 -48.96
N GLU A 10 30.15 20.87 -48.04
CA GLU A 10 30.35 20.55 -46.62
C GLU A 10 30.34 19.04 -46.41
N VAL A 11 31.27 18.54 -45.60
CA VAL A 11 31.33 17.14 -45.18
C VAL A 11 31.07 17.04 -43.68
N TYR A 12 29.97 16.40 -43.33
CA TYR A 12 29.58 16.13 -41.96
C TYR A 12 29.83 14.64 -41.65
N ILE A 13 30.43 14.37 -40.50
CA ILE A 13 30.61 13.02 -39.95
C ILE A 13 29.97 13.01 -38.58
N ASP A 14 29.02 12.10 -38.38
CA ASP A 14 28.22 11.95 -37.16
C ASP A 14 27.53 13.27 -36.76
N GLY A 15 27.01 13.98 -37.78
CA GLY A 15 26.32 15.28 -37.62
C GLY A 15 27.23 16.48 -37.37
N VAL A 16 28.55 16.28 -37.22
CA VAL A 16 29.52 17.35 -36.99
C VAL A 16 30.19 17.74 -38.31
N LEU A 17 30.21 19.04 -38.64
CA LEU A 17 30.96 19.54 -39.80
C LEU A 17 32.45 19.27 -39.62
N ARG A 18 33.02 18.39 -40.44
CA ARG A 18 34.45 18.00 -40.40
C ARG A 18 35.31 18.71 -41.43
N GLY A 19 34.70 19.30 -42.46
CA GLY A 19 35.40 20.15 -43.40
C GLY A 19 34.56 20.57 -44.60
N THR A 20 35.19 21.32 -45.51
CA THR A 20 34.58 21.79 -46.75
C THR A 20 35.49 21.49 -47.93
N ILE A 21 34.94 20.86 -48.97
CA ILE A 21 35.60 20.60 -50.25
C ILE A 21 35.38 21.80 -51.17
N ASN A 22 36.45 22.27 -51.82
CA ASN A 22 36.36 23.28 -52.89
C ASN A 22 36.75 22.65 -54.23
N GLU A 23 35.77 22.49 -55.12
CA GLU A 23 35.99 21.86 -56.43
C GLU A 23 36.10 22.88 -57.58
N HIS A 24 36.12 24.17 -57.25
CA HIS A 24 36.23 25.24 -58.24
C HIS A 24 37.69 25.39 -58.69
N THR A 25 38.09 24.60 -59.70
CA THR A 25 39.40 24.70 -60.34
C THR A 25 39.34 25.58 -61.59
N THR A 26 40.37 26.40 -61.83
CA THR A 26 40.52 27.22 -63.06
C THR A 26 41.37 26.54 -64.14
N GLY A 27 41.75 25.27 -63.94
CA GLY A 27 42.60 24.48 -64.85
C GLY A 27 42.06 23.09 -65.14
N SER A 28 42.73 22.33 -66.03
CA SER A 28 42.31 20.99 -66.45
C SER A 28 42.08 20.05 -65.24
N PRO A 29 40.96 19.33 -65.19
CA PRO A 29 40.62 18.49 -64.06
C PRO A 29 41.61 17.31 -63.96
N VAL A 30 42.16 17.09 -62.77
CA VAL A 30 42.86 15.85 -62.40
C VAL A 30 41.82 14.95 -61.75
N ALA A 31 41.60 13.77 -62.31
CA ALA A 31 40.71 12.74 -61.77
C ALA A 31 41.37 11.36 -61.94
N PRO A 32 41.40 10.50 -60.89
CA PRO A 32 40.90 10.73 -59.53
C PRO A 32 41.79 11.69 -58.70
N ALA A 33 41.19 12.41 -57.74
CA ALA A 33 41.90 13.28 -56.80
C ALA A 33 41.31 13.13 -55.38
N LEU A 34 42.17 13.06 -54.36
CA LEU A 34 41.74 13.04 -52.96
C LEU A 34 41.27 14.44 -52.55
N VAL A 35 39.95 14.62 -52.42
CA VAL A 35 39.32 15.91 -52.14
C VAL A 35 38.96 16.12 -50.66
N PHE A 36 38.91 15.05 -49.88
CA PHE A 36 38.67 15.06 -48.44
C PHE A 36 39.27 13.81 -47.81
N ASN A 37 39.94 13.95 -46.65
CA ASN A 37 40.44 12.84 -45.85
C ASN A 37 40.13 13.10 -44.38
N LEU A 38 39.73 12.06 -43.65
CA LEU A 38 39.56 12.11 -42.21
C LEU A 38 40.02 10.79 -41.60
N GLU A 39 40.99 10.88 -40.69
CA GLU A 39 41.56 9.74 -39.98
C GLU A 39 41.26 9.83 -38.47
N GLY A 40 41.50 8.73 -37.74
CA GLY A 40 41.33 8.70 -36.29
C GLY A 40 39.88 8.63 -35.80
N LEU A 41 38.95 8.25 -36.69
CA LEU A 41 37.60 7.88 -36.28
C LEU A 41 37.66 6.64 -35.37
N GLU A 42 36.91 6.66 -34.28
CA GLU A 42 36.77 5.50 -33.40
C GLU A 42 36.19 4.32 -34.19
N ASN A 43 36.56 3.08 -33.86
CA ASN A 43 36.04 1.93 -34.58
C ASN A 43 34.53 1.77 -34.33
N GLY A 44 33.70 2.05 -35.34
CA GLY A 44 32.26 2.08 -35.22
C GLY A 44 31.55 2.39 -36.53
N VAL A 45 30.22 2.51 -36.48
CA VAL A 45 29.41 2.95 -37.61
C VAL A 45 29.40 4.48 -37.61
N HIS A 46 29.75 5.09 -38.74
CA HIS A 46 29.73 6.54 -38.91
C HIS A 46 28.70 6.95 -39.96
N THR A 47 27.99 8.04 -39.70
CA THR A 47 27.10 8.66 -40.68
C THR A 47 27.86 9.75 -41.43
N VAL A 48 27.96 9.62 -42.76
CA VAL A 48 28.65 10.58 -43.63
C VAL A 48 27.65 11.33 -44.48
N GLN A 49 27.57 12.65 -44.32
CA GLN A 49 26.76 13.52 -45.18
C GLN A 49 27.67 14.47 -45.96
N ILE A 50 27.57 14.41 -47.29
CA ILE A 50 28.26 15.33 -48.20
C ILE A 50 27.21 16.25 -48.82
N LYS A 51 27.28 17.54 -48.50
CA LYS A 51 26.25 18.53 -48.83
C LYS A 51 26.84 19.67 -49.65
N THR A 52 26.43 19.78 -50.90
CA THR A 52 26.84 20.89 -51.76
C THR A 52 26.19 22.20 -51.32
N VAL A 53 26.97 23.29 -51.22
CA VAL A 53 26.47 24.63 -50.88
C VAL A 53 26.23 25.43 -52.15
N GLY A 54 24.99 25.89 -52.35
CA GLY A 54 24.55 26.62 -53.54
C GLY A 54 23.98 25.70 -54.63
N THR A 55 23.84 26.22 -55.85
CA THR A 55 23.14 25.55 -56.97
C THR A 55 24.07 24.80 -57.94
N LYS A 56 25.37 24.75 -57.62
CA LYS A 56 26.42 24.17 -58.47
C LYS A 56 26.55 22.68 -58.20
N PHE A 57 27.12 21.91 -59.14
CA PHE A 57 27.24 20.46 -58.98
C PHE A 57 28.55 20.05 -58.28
N PHE A 58 28.51 18.91 -57.61
CA PHE A 58 29.64 18.21 -56.98
C PHE A 58 29.89 16.90 -57.74
N LEU A 59 31.15 16.60 -58.09
CA LEU A 59 31.49 15.37 -58.82
C LEU A 59 32.11 14.36 -57.86
N PHE A 60 31.37 13.29 -57.62
CA PHE A 60 31.76 12.22 -56.72
C PHE A 60 32.21 10.98 -57.50
N ASP A 61 33.42 10.51 -57.24
CA ASP A 61 34.02 9.34 -57.89
C ASP A 61 34.02 8.12 -56.95
N ALA A 62 34.84 8.18 -55.89
CA ALA A 62 34.99 7.08 -54.93
C ALA A 62 35.07 7.60 -53.48
N ILE A 63 34.66 6.74 -52.55
CA ILE A 63 35.02 6.82 -51.13
C ILE A 63 35.89 5.62 -50.79
N GLU A 64 36.97 5.89 -50.07
CA GLU A 64 37.80 4.87 -49.46
C GLU A 64 37.53 4.83 -47.95
N VAL A 65 37.43 3.63 -47.41
CA VAL A 65 37.42 3.36 -45.97
C VAL A 65 38.61 2.44 -45.67
N ASN A 66 39.04 2.38 -44.40
CA ASN A 66 40.15 1.51 -44.03
C ASN A 66 39.85 0.03 -44.36
N THR A 67 40.88 -0.82 -44.30
CA THR A 67 40.78 -2.25 -44.69
C THR A 67 39.80 -3.09 -43.88
N GLN A 68 39.28 -2.57 -42.76
CA GLN A 68 38.26 -3.21 -41.94
C GLN A 68 36.86 -2.58 -42.14
N GLY A 69 36.78 -1.41 -42.77
CA GLY A 69 35.55 -0.68 -43.02
C GLY A 69 34.87 -1.12 -44.32
N PHE A 70 33.56 -0.90 -44.38
CA PHE A 70 32.75 -1.09 -45.59
C PHE A 70 31.62 -0.06 -45.60
N LEU A 71 31.15 0.30 -46.80
CA LEU A 71 29.96 1.14 -46.94
C LEU A 71 28.71 0.29 -46.67
N VAL A 72 27.86 0.74 -45.76
CA VAL A 72 26.66 0.01 -45.35
C VAL A 72 25.54 0.29 -46.35
N GLY A 73 25.36 -0.58 -47.35
CA GLY A 73 24.21 -0.57 -48.27
C GLY A 73 23.25 -1.74 -48.06
N GLN A 74 23.78 -2.89 -47.65
CA GLN A 74 23.05 -4.12 -47.33
C GLN A 74 23.13 -4.36 -45.83
N LEU A 75 21.98 -4.54 -45.17
CA LEU A 75 21.89 -4.77 -43.73
C LEU A 75 21.54 -6.23 -43.45
N GLU A 76 22.55 -7.08 -43.32
CA GLU A 76 22.38 -8.51 -42.98
C GLU A 76 21.68 -8.71 -41.63
N SER A 77 21.90 -7.81 -40.68
CA SER A 77 21.26 -7.78 -39.36
C SER A 77 21.05 -6.34 -38.89
N PRO A 78 20.11 -6.09 -37.96
CA PRO A 78 19.97 -4.77 -37.36
C PRO A 78 21.26 -4.40 -36.60
N GLN A 79 21.68 -3.14 -36.72
CA GLN A 79 22.85 -2.61 -36.01
C GLN A 79 22.53 -2.41 -34.52
N LYS A 80 23.55 -2.23 -33.67
CA LYS A 80 23.36 -1.91 -32.24
C LYS A 80 22.46 -0.68 -32.08
N GLY A 81 21.48 -0.76 -31.18
CA GLY A 81 20.49 0.30 -31.00
C GLY A 81 19.30 0.23 -31.97
N TRP A 82 19.22 -0.81 -32.80
CA TRP A 82 18.12 -1.06 -33.72
C TRP A 82 17.54 -2.46 -33.53
N LYS A 83 16.25 -2.63 -33.82
CA LYS A 83 15.54 -3.91 -33.83
C LYS A 83 14.78 -4.08 -35.13
N ARG A 84 14.96 -5.25 -35.75
CA ARG A 84 14.31 -5.62 -37.01
C ARG A 84 12.93 -6.23 -36.79
N TYR A 85 11.98 -5.83 -37.63
CA TYR A 85 10.66 -6.42 -37.78
C TYR A 85 10.46 -6.88 -39.21
N GLU A 86 10.28 -8.19 -39.38
CA GLU A 86 10.13 -8.84 -40.69
C GLU A 86 8.79 -8.51 -41.35
N ASN A 87 8.73 -8.58 -42.68
CA ASN A 87 7.52 -8.41 -43.50
C ASN A 87 6.29 -9.24 -43.05
N SER A 88 6.49 -10.35 -42.35
CA SER A 88 5.43 -11.28 -41.92
C SER A 88 4.72 -10.86 -40.63
N ILE A 89 5.11 -9.76 -40.00
CA ILE A 89 4.53 -9.31 -38.75
C ILE A 89 3.08 -8.83 -38.91
N THR A 90 2.22 -9.16 -37.95
CA THR A 90 0.76 -8.94 -38.06
C THR A 90 0.33 -7.48 -37.94
N GLN A 91 1.20 -6.61 -37.42
CA GLN A 91 0.95 -5.17 -37.31
C GLN A 91 0.99 -4.45 -38.68
N PHE A 92 1.55 -5.06 -39.73
CA PHE A 92 1.58 -4.48 -41.08
C PHE A 92 0.25 -4.69 -41.81
N HIS A 93 -0.36 -3.59 -42.27
CA HIS A 93 -1.66 -3.60 -42.94
C HIS A 93 -1.51 -3.30 -44.41
N PHE A 94 -1.50 -4.35 -45.22
CA PHE A 94 -1.44 -4.26 -46.66
C PHE A 94 -2.83 -4.02 -47.25
N HIS A 95 -2.99 -2.91 -47.95
CA HIS A 95 -4.16 -2.51 -48.70
C HIS A 95 -3.85 -2.69 -50.18
N GLY A 96 -4.69 -3.44 -50.88
CA GLY A 96 -4.53 -3.75 -52.31
C GLY A 96 -3.91 -5.11 -52.60
N ASN A 97 -3.29 -5.25 -53.77
CA ASN A 97 -2.81 -6.52 -54.31
C ASN A 97 -1.32 -6.74 -54.06
N TRP A 98 -0.97 -7.02 -52.80
CA TRP A 98 0.38 -7.39 -52.40
C TRP A 98 0.63 -8.90 -52.53
N LYS A 99 1.86 -9.29 -52.88
CA LYS A 99 2.28 -10.68 -53.07
C LYS A 99 3.54 -10.98 -52.28
N THR A 100 3.60 -12.16 -51.67
CA THR A 100 4.81 -12.65 -51.01
C THR A 100 5.79 -13.21 -52.03
N GLU A 101 7.05 -12.79 -51.96
CA GLU A 101 8.19 -13.35 -52.68
C GLU A 101 9.10 -14.07 -51.68
N THR A 102 9.26 -15.39 -51.82
CA THR A 102 10.14 -16.19 -50.95
C THR A 102 11.51 -16.32 -51.59
N ASN A 103 12.54 -15.77 -50.94
CA ASN A 103 13.93 -15.84 -51.39
C ASN A 103 14.89 -15.56 -50.22
N THR A 104 16.00 -16.30 -50.14
CA THR A 104 17.02 -16.16 -49.08
C THR A 104 17.80 -14.86 -49.12
N VAL A 105 17.70 -14.09 -50.22
CA VAL A 105 18.26 -12.74 -50.30
C VAL A 105 17.51 -11.73 -49.43
N HIS A 106 16.27 -12.04 -49.03
CA HIS A 106 15.48 -11.19 -48.14
C HIS A 106 15.73 -11.52 -46.67
N SER A 107 15.51 -10.54 -45.79
CA SER A 107 15.43 -10.77 -44.36
C SER A 107 14.29 -11.74 -44.06
N GLY A 108 14.50 -12.64 -43.09
CA GLY A 108 13.52 -13.68 -42.77
C GLY A 108 13.19 -14.67 -43.91
N GLY A 109 13.86 -14.57 -45.07
CA GLY A 109 13.65 -15.42 -46.25
C GLY A 109 12.46 -15.03 -47.15
N SER A 110 11.81 -13.87 -46.93
CA SER A 110 10.75 -13.40 -47.82
C SER A 110 10.57 -11.89 -47.80
N ALA A 111 9.97 -11.33 -48.85
CA ALA A 111 9.50 -9.95 -48.88
C ALA A 111 8.06 -9.89 -49.41
N ILE A 112 7.37 -8.76 -49.21
CA ILE A 112 6.04 -8.52 -49.78
C ILE A 112 6.14 -7.40 -50.81
N THR A 113 5.65 -7.66 -52.02
CA THR A 113 5.80 -6.77 -53.18
C THR A 113 4.47 -6.41 -53.82
N THR A 114 4.40 -5.24 -54.45
CA THR A 114 3.28 -4.82 -55.31
C THR A 114 3.80 -4.01 -56.50
N SER A 115 3.06 -4.06 -57.60
CA SER A 115 3.22 -3.20 -58.79
C SER A 115 1.95 -2.40 -59.11
N THR A 116 0.96 -2.41 -58.22
CA THR A 116 -0.33 -1.73 -58.43
C THR A 116 -0.29 -0.36 -57.77
N ILE A 117 -0.58 0.70 -58.53
CA ILE A 117 -0.63 2.07 -58.00
C ILE A 117 -1.73 2.18 -56.95
N GLY A 118 -1.42 2.83 -55.83
CA GLY A 118 -2.34 3.03 -54.71
C GLY A 118 -2.33 1.89 -53.70
N ASP A 119 -1.70 0.75 -54.01
CA ASP A 119 -1.43 -0.28 -53.02
C ASP A 119 -0.49 0.28 -51.96
N LYS A 120 -0.83 0.04 -50.69
CA LYS A 120 -0.09 0.61 -49.57
C LYS A 120 -0.01 -0.33 -48.38
N VAL A 121 0.97 -0.12 -47.52
CA VAL A 121 1.06 -0.75 -46.20
C VAL A 121 1.04 0.31 -45.12
N THR A 122 0.24 0.11 -44.08
CA THR A 122 0.14 1.01 -42.92
C THR A 122 0.50 0.31 -41.62
N PHE A 123 1.20 0.99 -40.71
CA PHE A 123 1.50 0.51 -39.36
C PHE A 123 1.81 1.66 -38.42
N LYS A 124 1.93 1.36 -37.12
CA LYS A 124 2.34 2.32 -36.09
C LYS A 124 3.52 1.78 -35.31
N PHE A 125 4.40 2.67 -34.87
CA PHE A 125 5.51 2.31 -33.99
C PHE A 125 5.73 3.38 -32.93
N ASN A 126 6.22 2.99 -31.76
CA ASN A 126 6.74 3.91 -30.75
C ASN A 126 8.27 3.91 -30.81
N GLY A 127 8.90 5.07 -30.97
CA GLY A 127 10.35 5.19 -31.07
C GLY A 127 10.83 6.56 -31.56
N THR A 128 12.12 6.69 -31.85
CA THR A 128 12.78 7.92 -32.33
C THR A 128 13.34 7.79 -33.75
N LYS A 129 13.33 6.60 -34.34
CA LYS A 129 13.93 6.34 -35.65
C LYS A 129 13.34 5.11 -36.33
N ILE A 130 13.37 5.10 -37.66
CA ILE A 130 12.89 4.01 -38.50
C ILE A 130 13.75 3.84 -39.76
N ARG A 131 13.94 2.59 -40.19
CA ARG A 131 14.53 2.20 -41.46
C ARG A 131 13.56 1.33 -42.25
N LEU A 132 13.55 1.49 -43.56
CA LEU A 132 12.89 0.59 -44.49
C LEU A 132 13.93 -0.27 -45.19
N ILE A 133 13.78 -1.58 -45.04
CA ILE A 133 14.58 -2.58 -45.75
C ILE A 133 13.74 -3.11 -46.90
N SER A 134 14.32 -3.14 -48.11
CA SER A 134 13.68 -3.70 -49.30
C SER A 134 14.69 -4.43 -50.17
N ASP A 135 14.27 -4.83 -51.37
CA ASP A 135 15.19 -5.25 -52.41
C ASP A 135 15.44 -4.11 -53.39
N ARG A 136 16.71 -3.90 -53.75
CA ARG A 136 17.08 -3.00 -54.85
C ARG A 136 17.16 -3.81 -56.13
N ASN A 137 16.61 -3.30 -57.23
CA ASN A 137 16.68 -4.02 -58.51
C ASN A 137 16.57 -3.06 -59.71
N THR A 138 17.12 -3.47 -60.86
CA THR A 138 17.04 -2.72 -62.12
C THR A 138 15.65 -2.73 -62.72
N ASN A 139 14.76 -3.61 -62.27
CA ASN A 139 13.36 -3.66 -62.66
C ASN A 139 12.42 -2.82 -61.76
N ARG A 140 12.96 -2.03 -60.82
CA ARG A 140 12.20 -1.04 -60.04
C ARG A 140 12.11 0.28 -60.82
N GLU A 141 11.14 1.13 -60.52
CA GLU A 141 11.07 2.48 -61.09
C GLU A 141 11.65 3.48 -60.08
N ARG A 142 12.40 4.49 -60.54
CA ARG A 142 12.99 5.47 -59.62
C ARG A 142 11.89 6.21 -58.86
N ASN A 143 12.00 6.31 -57.54
CA ASN A 143 11.01 6.96 -56.69
C ASN A 143 9.57 6.41 -56.91
N SER A 144 9.42 5.11 -57.12
CA SER A 144 8.11 4.45 -57.28
C SER A 144 7.38 4.21 -55.95
N THR A 145 8.06 4.46 -54.83
CA THR A 145 7.56 4.25 -53.49
C THR A 145 7.53 5.57 -52.74
N LYS A 146 6.45 5.81 -52.00
CA LYS A 146 6.24 6.95 -51.13
C LYS A 146 6.16 6.45 -49.69
N ILE A 147 6.88 7.06 -48.77
CA ILE A 147 6.71 6.83 -47.32
C ILE A 147 6.17 8.10 -46.68
N THR A 148 5.16 7.95 -45.83
CA THR A 148 4.55 9.02 -45.06
C THR A 148 4.65 8.69 -43.58
N ILE A 149 5.31 9.54 -42.79
CA ILE A 149 5.44 9.41 -41.33
C ILE A 149 4.78 10.64 -40.71
N ASP A 150 3.72 10.43 -39.92
CA ASP A 150 2.93 11.50 -39.28
C ASP A 150 2.47 12.61 -40.24
N GLY A 151 2.08 12.21 -41.45
CA GLY A 151 1.64 13.14 -42.50
C GLY A 151 2.77 13.80 -43.30
N ILE A 152 4.03 13.60 -42.93
CA ILE A 152 5.19 14.07 -43.70
C ILE A 152 5.59 13.01 -44.72
N THR A 153 5.60 13.38 -45.99
CA THR A 153 5.84 12.48 -47.12
C THR A 153 7.24 12.64 -47.71
N GLU A 154 7.90 11.52 -47.99
CA GLU A 154 9.17 11.42 -48.70
C GLU A 154 9.10 10.30 -49.78
N THR A 155 9.95 10.38 -50.80
CA THR A 155 10.06 9.33 -51.83
C THR A 155 11.22 8.39 -51.53
N VAL A 156 11.02 7.10 -51.78
CA VAL A 156 12.01 6.04 -51.60
C VAL A 156 12.44 5.50 -52.97
N ASP A 157 13.76 5.44 -53.23
CA ASP A 157 14.32 4.90 -54.48
C ASP A 157 14.86 3.48 -54.24
N MET A 158 14.25 2.50 -54.90
CA MET A 158 14.67 1.09 -54.88
C MET A 158 15.37 0.67 -56.19
N TYR A 159 15.66 1.61 -57.08
CA TYR A 159 16.30 1.33 -58.37
C TYR A 159 17.82 1.14 -58.27
N GLY A 160 18.33 0.10 -58.94
CA GLY A 160 19.76 -0.08 -59.20
C GLY A 160 20.19 -1.54 -59.26
N SER A 161 21.49 -1.80 -59.18
CA SER A 161 22.02 -3.17 -59.24
C SER A 161 21.37 -4.08 -58.19
N PRO A 162 20.98 -5.32 -58.55
CA PRO A 162 20.28 -6.24 -57.65
C PRO A 162 21.00 -6.44 -56.30
N ILE A 163 20.33 -6.12 -55.19
CA ILE A 163 20.81 -6.38 -53.83
C ILE A 163 19.61 -6.60 -52.90
N GLY A 164 19.64 -7.67 -52.09
CA GLY A 164 18.63 -7.92 -51.06
C GLY A 164 18.98 -7.21 -49.75
N LYS A 165 18.05 -7.14 -48.80
CA LYS A 165 18.27 -6.48 -47.49
C LYS A 165 18.82 -5.05 -47.62
N TYR A 166 18.38 -4.34 -48.66
CA TYR A 166 18.85 -3.01 -48.99
C TYR A 166 18.22 -1.98 -48.06
N LEU A 167 19.04 -1.11 -47.46
CA LEU A 167 18.56 0.03 -46.70
C LEU A 167 18.06 1.12 -47.67
N SER A 168 16.76 1.10 -47.96
CA SER A 168 16.15 1.99 -48.95
C SER A 168 15.76 3.35 -48.38
N TYR A 169 15.50 3.41 -47.07
CA TYR A 169 15.15 4.65 -46.39
C TYR A 169 15.54 4.59 -44.91
N GLU A 170 15.97 5.72 -44.36
CA GLU A 170 16.24 5.90 -42.94
C GLU A 170 15.73 7.28 -42.49
N LYS A 171 15.04 7.29 -41.35
CA LYS A 171 14.66 8.50 -40.63
C LYS A 171 15.09 8.39 -39.18
N SER A 172 15.72 9.44 -38.67
CA SER A 172 16.13 9.56 -37.27
C SER A 172 15.72 10.91 -36.70
N GLY A 173 15.78 11.06 -35.38
CA GLY A 173 15.45 12.31 -34.70
C GLY A 173 13.94 12.58 -34.61
N LEU A 174 13.12 11.53 -34.67
CA LEU A 174 11.70 11.62 -34.36
C LEU A 174 11.50 11.76 -32.83
N GLU A 175 10.42 12.43 -32.43
CA GLU A 175 10.05 12.51 -31.01
C GLU A 175 9.70 11.11 -30.49
N ASN A 176 10.14 10.73 -29.28
CA ASN A 176 9.87 9.39 -28.73
C ASN A 176 8.38 9.20 -28.38
N THR A 177 7.56 8.94 -29.40
CA THR A 177 6.10 8.88 -29.35
C THR A 177 5.59 7.83 -30.34
N ILE A 178 4.27 7.62 -30.38
CA ILE A 178 3.65 6.75 -31.38
C ILE A 178 3.55 7.48 -32.72
N HIS A 179 4.28 6.99 -33.70
CA HIS A 179 4.27 7.43 -35.08
C HIS A 179 3.34 6.57 -35.94
N THR A 180 2.68 7.18 -36.92
CA THR A 180 1.90 6.49 -37.94
C THR A 180 2.66 6.50 -39.27
N VAL A 181 2.82 5.32 -39.87
CA VAL A 181 3.57 5.11 -41.12
C VAL A 181 2.66 4.56 -42.21
N GLU A 182 2.77 5.12 -43.40
CA GLU A 182 2.17 4.62 -44.64
C GLU A 182 3.26 4.50 -45.72
N ILE A 183 3.38 3.34 -46.36
CA ILE A 183 4.26 3.13 -47.52
C ILE A 183 3.39 2.76 -48.72
N GLU A 184 3.41 3.54 -49.79
CA GLU A 184 2.52 3.43 -50.94
C GLU A 184 3.31 3.29 -52.25
N HIS A 185 2.82 2.44 -53.17
CA HIS A 185 3.29 2.39 -54.55
C HIS A 185 2.60 3.46 -55.41
N ILE A 186 3.38 4.34 -56.05
CA ILE A 186 2.86 5.58 -56.63
C ILE A 186 3.14 5.78 -58.13
N LYS A 187 3.75 4.81 -58.83
CA LYS A 187 4.11 4.95 -60.25
C LYS A 187 3.62 3.81 -61.11
N THR A 188 3.37 4.11 -62.38
CA THR A 188 3.05 3.09 -63.39
C THR A 188 4.33 2.36 -63.79
N GLY A 189 4.41 1.06 -63.50
CA GLY A 189 5.61 0.26 -63.76
C GLY A 189 6.55 0.18 -62.55
N GLY A 190 7.39 -0.87 -62.53
CA GLY A 190 8.24 -1.18 -61.37
C GLY A 190 7.47 -1.86 -60.23
N PHE A 191 8.12 -1.96 -59.08
CA PHE A 191 7.56 -2.59 -57.88
C PHE A 191 7.95 -1.81 -56.63
N THR A 192 7.08 -1.83 -55.61
CA THR A 192 7.43 -1.50 -54.22
C THR A 192 7.59 -2.81 -53.47
N THR A 193 8.66 -2.93 -52.67
CA THR A 193 8.89 -4.11 -51.84
C THR A 193 9.09 -3.71 -50.39
N LEU A 194 8.47 -4.45 -49.48
CA LEU A 194 8.74 -4.42 -48.04
C LEU A 194 9.39 -5.74 -47.64
N ASP A 195 10.67 -5.69 -47.28
CA ASP A 195 11.43 -6.84 -46.77
C ASP A 195 11.38 -6.84 -45.22
N ALA A 196 11.78 -5.73 -44.61
CA ALA A 196 11.68 -5.53 -43.17
C ALA A 196 11.67 -4.03 -42.84
N ILE A 197 11.47 -3.71 -41.56
CA ILE A 197 11.82 -2.39 -41.02
C ILE A 197 12.79 -2.58 -39.84
N ASP A 198 13.62 -1.58 -39.58
CA ASP A 198 14.30 -1.47 -38.28
C ASP A 198 13.77 -0.24 -37.53
N ILE A 199 13.49 -0.35 -36.23
CA ILE A 199 13.20 0.80 -35.34
C ILE A 199 14.17 0.77 -34.16
N ASP A 200 14.02 1.67 -33.18
CA ASP A 200 14.76 1.61 -31.91
C ASP A 200 14.74 0.20 -31.31
N ASP A 201 15.85 -0.24 -30.71
CA ASP A 201 15.91 -1.53 -30.01
C ASP A 201 14.93 -1.64 -28.84
N THR A 202 14.60 -0.49 -28.23
CA THR A 202 13.58 -0.31 -27.20
C THR A 202 12.19 0.03 -27.76
N GLY A 203 12.09 0.27 -29.07
CA GLY A 203 10.84 0.60 -29.76
C GLY A 203 9.95 -0.61 -29.98
N THR A 204 8.65 -0.37 -30.19
CA THR A 204 7.66 -1.41 -30.44
C THR A 204 6.67 -1.01 -31.53
N LEU A 205 6.28 -1.97 -32.37
CA LEU A 205 5.09 -1.83 -33.20
C LEU A 205 3.83 -1.80 -32.33
N ILE A 206 2.84 -1.01 -32.76
CA ILE A 206 1.58 -0.81 -32.04
C ILE A 206 0.41 -1.35 -32.88
N ALA A 207 -0.32 -2.29 -32.31
CA ALA A 207 -1.52 -2.87 -32.90
C ALA A 207 -2.69 -1.88 -32.88
N SER A 208 -3.55 -1.97 -33.88
CA SER A 208 -4.80 -1.21 -33.98
C SER A 208 -6.02 -2.14 -33.87
N ILE A 209 -7.20 -1.56 -33.67
CA ILE A 209 -8.45 -2.34 -33.65
C ILE A 209 -8.60 -3.11 -34.98
N GLY A 210 -8.99 -4.38 -34.86
CA GLY A 210 -9.14 -5.34 -35.95
C GLY A 210 -7.89 -6.17 -36.25
N GLN A 211 -6.79 -5.93 -35.55
CA GLN A 211 -5.52 -6.62 -35.77
C GLN A 211 -5.34 -7.82 -34.86
N ARG A 212 -4.59 -8.82 -35.36
CA ARG A 212 -4.18 -9.97 -34.58
C ARG A 212 -3.04 -9.60 -33.63
N LEU A 213 -3.26 -9.85 -32.34
CA LEU A 213 -2.35 -9.60 -31.23
C LEU A 213 -2.22 -10.88 -30.37
N PRO A 214 -1.46 -11.89 -30.83
CA PRO A 214 -1.35 -13.19 -30.16
C PRO A 214 -0.63 -13.13 -28.80
N GLU A 215 0.22 -12.12 -28.59
CA GLU A 215 0.90 -11.83 -27.33
C GLU A 215 0.62 -10.38 -26.90
N PRO A 216 0.57 -10.06 -25.60
CA PRO A 216 0.40 -8.68 -25.14
C PRO A 216 1.60 -7.83 -25.54
N GLU A 217 1.34 -6.56 -25.88
CA GLU A 217 2.41 -5.60 -26.17
C GLU A 217 3.15 -5.18 -24.90
N LEU A 218 4.34 -4.60 -25.04
CA LEU A 218 5.11 -4.10 -23.90
C LEU A 218 4.28 -3.10 -23.06
N GLY A 219 4.29 -3.29 -21.74
CA GLY A 219 3.48 -2.49 -20.81
C GLY A 219 2.05 -3.01 -20.62
N TRP A 220 1.65 -4.07 -21.32
CA TRP A 220 0.36 -4.73 -21.12
C TRP A 220 0.52 -6.09 -20.42
N LYS A 221 -0.51 -6.50 -19.69
CA LYS A 221 -0.65 -7.83 -19.07
C LYS A 221 -1.94 -8.47 -19.56
N ARG A 222 -1.82 -9.70 -20.07
CA ARG A 222 -2.94 -10.48 -20.61
C ARG A 222 -3.57 -11.39 -19.55
N TYR A 223 -4.90 -11.38 -19.52
CA TYR A 223 -5.74 -12.31 -18.79
C TYR A 223 -6.61 -13.07 -19.78
N GLU A 224 -6.49 -14.40 -19.78
CA GLU A 224 -7.28 -15.29 -20.63
C GLU A 224 -8.76 -15.33 -20.18
N GLN A 225 -9.66 -15.67 -21.10
CA GLN A 225 -11.11 -15.80 -20.88
C GLN A 225 -11.53 -16.78 -19.79
N ASP A 226 -10.68 -17.76 -19.44
CA ASP A 226 -10.94 -18.72 -18.37
C ASP A 226 -10.52 -18.22 -16.99
N ASN A 227 -9.99 -16.99 -16.90
CA ASN A 227 -9.64 -16.38 -15.63
C ASN A 227 -10.89 -16.19 -14.77
N GLN A 228 -10.84 -16.68 -13.52
CA GLN A 228 -12.00 -16.66 -12.63
C GLN A 228 -12.30 -15.31 -11.97
N ALA A 229 -11.51 -14.27 -12.28
CA ALA A 229 -11.95 -12.89 -12.06
C ALA A 229 -13.11 -12.51 -13.02
N LEU A 230 -13.32 -13.23 -14.12
CA LEU A 230 -14.39 -12.96 -15.08
C LEU A 230 -15.72 -13.60 -14.63
N SER A 231 -16.76 -12.79 -14.57
CA SER A 231 -18.11 -13.22 -14.18
C SER A 231 -19.03 -13.27 -15.40
N TYR A 232 -19.39 -14.48 -15.83
CA TYR A 232 -20.23 -14.70 -17.00
C TYR A 232 -21.70 -14.93 -16.63
N SER A 233 -22.61 -14.28 -17.33
CA SER A 233 -24.06 -14.47 -17.22
C SER A 233 -24.64 -14.83 -18.59
N GLY A 234 -25.58 -15.78 -18.62
CA GLY A 234 -26.09 -16.39 -19.85
C GLY A 234 -25.49 -17.78 -20.09
N ILE A 235 -25.53 -18.23 -21.34
CA ILE A 235 -25.01 -19.55 -21.73
C ILE A 235 -23.74 -19.34 -22.53
N TRP A 236 -22.64 -19.86 -22.00
CA TRP A 236 -21.29 -19.70 -22.54
C TRP A 236 -20.66 -21.07 -22.76
N VAL A 237 -19.95 -21.22 -23.88
CA VAL A 237 -19.33 -22.48 -24.29
C VAL A 237 -17.87 -22.23 -24.65
N THR A 238 -16.98 -23.03 -24.08
CA THR A 238 -15.54 -22.98 -24.40
C THR A 238 -15.27 -23.71 -25.72
N GLN A 239 -14.44 -23.11 -26.56
CA GLN A 239 -13.96 -23.69 -27.82
C GLN A 239 -12.43 -23.65 -27.85
N THR A 240 -11.81 -24.80 -28.10
CA THR A 240 -10.37 -24.89 -28.39
C THR A 240 -10.09 -24.40 -29.81
N ASN A 241 -9.10 -23.52 -29.97
CA ASN A 241 -8.72 -22.94 -31.25
C ASN A 241 -7.27 -22.43 -31.22
N ASP A 242 -6.41 -22.94 -32.11
CA ASP A 242 -4.99 -22.57 -32.15
C ASP A 242 -4.75 -21.12 -32.64
N THR A 243 -5.80 -20.44 -33.11
CA THR A 243 -5.72 -19.05 -33.55
C THR A 243 -5.91 -18.03 -32.43
N THR A 244 -6.42 -18.45 -31.26
CA THR A 244 -6.71 -17.60 -30.08
C THR A 244 -5.55 -17.61 -29.08
N SER A 245 -5.55 -16.65 -28.15
CA SER A 245 -4.57 -16.61 -27.06
C SER A 245 -4.81 -17.81 -26.15
N GLY A 246 -3.75 -18.39 -25.59
CA GLY A 246 -3.88 -19.57 -24.72
C GLY A 246 -4.49 -20.84 -25.37
N GLY A 247 -4.78 -20.84 -26.68
CA GLY A 247 -5.34 -21.98 -27.42
C GLY A 247 -6.84 -22.23 -27.24
N SER A 248 -7.58 -21.31 -26.58
CA SER A 248 -9.04 -21.41 -26.50
C SER A 248 -9.72 -20.04 -26.41
N ALA A 249 -11.01 -20.00 -26.69
CA ALA A 249 -11.88 -18.84 -26.45
C ALA A 249 -13.22 -19.33 -25.88
N ILE A 250 -14.03 -18.41 -25.36
CA ILE A 250 -15.38 -18.70 -24.90
C ILE A 250 -16.38 -17.91 -25.73
N TYR A 251 -17.46 -18.55 -26.17
CA TYR A 251 -18.51 -17.88 -26.93
C TYR A 251 -19.86 -17.93 -26.22
N ALA A 252 -20.63 -16.88 -26.44
CA ALA A 252 -22.00 -16.78 -25.95
C ALA A 252 -22.98 -17.42 -26.94
N GLU A 253 -23.94 -18.19 -26.43
CA GLU A 253 -25.08 -18.63 -27.23
C GLU A 253 -25.91 -17.43 -27.70
N ARG A 254 -26.53 -17.53 -28.87
CA ARG A 254 -27.09 -16.39 -29.64
C ARG A 254 -28.43 -15.84 -29.11
N THR A 255 -28.57 -15.77 -27.78
CA THR A 255 -29.77 -15.37 -27.04
C THR A 255 -29.94 -13.86 -26.86
N GLY A 256 -28.93 -13.05 -27.21
CA GLY A 256 -28.94 -11.59 -27.04
C GLY A 256 -28.98 -11.10 -25.59
N LYS A 257 -28.84 -11.99 -24.60
CA LYS A 257 -28.96 -11.66 -23.16
C LYS A 257 -27.69 -11.96 -22.35
N ASN A 258 -26.59 -12.31 -23.02
CA ASN A 258 -25.36 -12.71 -22.34
C ASN A 258 -24.56 -11.49 -21.88
N LYS A 259 -23.82 -11.67 -20.79
CA LYS A 259 -22.98 -10.63 -20.21
C LYS A 259 -21.68 -11.21 -19.67
N VAL A 260 -20.63 -10.41 -19.68
CA VAL A 260 -19.42 -10.62 -18.87
C VAL A 260 -19.19 -9.39 -18.00
N ARG A 261 -18.81 -9.60 -16.75
CA ARG A 261 -18.48 -8.53 -15.80
C ARG A 261 -17.15 -8.81 -15.14
N PHE A 262 -16.36 -7.77 -14.98
CA PHE A 262 -15.10 -7.79 -14.25
C PHE A 262 -14.75 -6.39 -13.80
N ASP A 263 -13.88 -6.30 -12.80
CA ASP A 263 -13.24 -5.05 -12.43
C ASP A 263 -11.76 -5.12 -12.76
N PHE A 264 -11.11 -3.98 -12.96
CA PHE A 264 -9.66 -3.92 -13.04
C PHE A 264 -9.09 -2.69 -12.35
N TYR A 265 -7.89 -2.78 -11.81
CA TYR A 265 -7.11 -1.64 -11.37
C TYR A 265 -6.07 -1.30 -12.45
N GLY A 266 -6.10 -0.09 -12.99
CA GLY A 266 -5.22 0.31 -14.10
C GLY A 266 -5.65 1.62 -14.77
N THR A 267 -5.00 1.96 -15.87
CA THR A 267 -5.23 3.16 -16.70
C THR A 267 -5.70 2.82 -18.12
N ARG A 268 -5.69 1.54 -18.51
CA ARG A 268 -6.01 1.12 -19.88
C ARG A 268 -6.57 -0.29 -19.93
N LEU A 269 -7.38 -0.54 -20.96
CA LEU A 269 -8.11 -1.79 -21.17
C LEU A 269 -8.16 -2.13 -22.66
N ARG A 270 -7.94 -3.41 -23.00
CA ARG A 270 -8.22 -3.97 -24.32
C ARG A 270 -9.05 -5.24 -24.19
N ILE A 271 -9.94 -5.45 -25.17
CA ILE A 271 -10.70 -6.69 -25.31
C ILE A 271 -10.27 -7.39 -26.58
N LEU A 272 -9.88 -8.65 -26.45
CA LEU A 272 -9.55 -9.54 -27.54
C LEU A 272 -10.66 -10.56 -27.73
N GLY A 273 -10.94 -10.89 -28.99
CA GLY A 273 -11.94 -11.88 -29.34
C GLY A 273 -11.64 -12.54 -30.68
N MET A 274 -12.57 -13.38 -31.12
CA MET A 274 -12.57 -13.91 -32.48
C MET A 274 -13.29 -12.96 -33.42
N ALA A 275 -12.76 -12.79 -34.62
CA ALA A 275 -13.33 -11.94 -35.66
C ALA A 275 -13.92 -12.78 -36.79
N ASN A 276 -15.08 -12.36 -37.30
CA ASN A 276 -15.72 -12.85 -38.52
C ASN A 276 -16.86 -11.89 -38.90
N SER A 277 -17.12 -11.68 -40.19
CA SER A 277 -18.18 -10.77 -40.66
C SER A 277 -19.59 -11.14 -40.17
N GLY A 278 -19.84 -12.38 -39.75
CA GLY A 278 -21.12 -12.84 -39.19
C GLY A 278 -21.24 -12.77 -37.67
N TYR A 279 -20.26 -12.18 -36.96
CA TYR A 279 -20.27 -12.05 -35.51
C TYR A 279 -21.00 -10.78 -35.04
N HIS A 280 -21.09 -10.58 -33.73
CA HIS A 280 -21.89 -9.53 -33.12
C HIS A 280 -21.42 -8.13 -33.57
N PRO A 281 -22.26 -7.34 -34.28
CA PRO A 281 -21.81 -6.10 -34.90
C PRO A 281 -21.75 -4.90 -33.93
N ASP A 282 -22.44 -4.98 -32.78
CA ASP A 282 -22.56 -3.85 -31.85
C ASP A 282 -22.64 -4.30 -30.38
N LEU A 283 -21.53 -4.79 -29.82
CA LEU A 283 -21.44 -5.13 -28.39
C LEU A 283 -21.40 -3.85 -27.56
N LYS A 284 -22.23 -3.80 -26.50
CA LYS A 284 -22.22 -2.70 -25.54
C LYS A 284 -21.16 -2.97 -24.47
N ILE A 285 -20.32 -1.98 -24.18
CA ILE A 285 -19.39 -1.99 -23.05
C ILE A 285 -19.64 -0.78 -22.15
N VAL A 286 -19.67 -0.99 -20.84
CA VAL A 286 -19.89 0.05 -19.83
C VAL A 286 -18.71 0.04 -18.87
N ILE A 287 -17.97 1.15 -18.79
CA ILE A 287 -16.82 1.33 -17.90
C ILE A 287 -17.18 2.42 -16.89
N ASN A 288 -17.26 2.09 -15.60
CA ASN A 288 -17.67 3.01 -14.53
C ASN A 288 -19.01 3.74 -14.81
N GLY A 289 -19.96 3.04 -15.41
CA GLY A 289 -21.26 3.62 -15.81
C GLY A 289 -21.23 4.41 -17.12
N VAL A 290 -20.05 4.67 -17.71
CA VAL A 290 -19.92 5.31 -19.02
C VAL A 290 -20.06 4.26 -20.11
N GLN A 291 -21.03 4.45 -21.00
CA GLN A 291 -21.32 3.52 -22.09
C GLN A 291 -20.48 3.84 -23.34
N ASP A 292 -20.05 2.78 -24.01
CA ASP A 292 -19.39 2.76 -25.31
C ASP A 292 -19.86 1.50 -26.09
N SER A 293 -19.44 1.32 -27.34
CA SER A 293 -19.71 0.09 -28.09
C SER A 293 -18.58 -0.31 -29.04
N TYR A 294 -18.56 -1.58 -29.42
CA TYR A 294 -17.58 -2.13 -30.36
C TYR A 294 -18.12 -3.31 -31.15
N SER A 295 -17.48 -3.64 -32.26
CA SER A 295 -17.91 -4.73 -33.15
C SER A 295 -16.98 -5.93 -33.04
N ALA A 296 -17.56 -7.13 -32.95
CA ALA A 296 -16.86 -8.40 -33.22
C ALA A 296 -16.96 -8.82 -34.69
N ALA A 297 -17.79 -8.13 -35.48
CA ALA A 297 -18.00 -8.38 -36.91
C ALA A 297 -16.85 -7.83 -37.78
N ILE A 298 -15.62 -8.23 -37.48
CA ILE A 298 -14.41 -7.72 -38.13
C ILE A 298 -13.86 -8.77 -39.11
N GLY A 299 -13.50 -8.34 -40.33
CA GLY A 299 -12.89 -9.21 -41.34
C GLY A 299 -13.79 -10.33 -41.88
N SER A 300 -13.30 -11.11 -42.83
CA SER A 300 -14.05 -12.22 -43.47
C SER A 300 -13.59 -13.61 -43.05
N GLN A 301 -12.43 -13.72 -42.37
CA GLN A 301 -11.86 -14.98 -41.90
C GLN A 301 -12.26 -15.24 -40.46
N ASN A 302 -12.31 -16.51 -40.04
CA ASN A 302 -12.52 -16.89 -38.64
C ASN A 302 -11.17 -16.91 -37.90
N GLN A 303 -10.83 -15.80 -37.24
CA GLN A 303 -9.49 -15.57 -36.67
C GLN A 303 -9.56 -15.12 -35.21
N GLY A 304 -8.79 -15.77 -34.33
CA GLY A 304 -8.62 -15.42 -32.91
C GLY A 304 -7.55 -14.36 -32.64
N SER A 305 -7.45 -13.94 -31.38
CA SER A 305 -6.56 -12.91 -30.85
C SER A 305 -6.71 -11.56 -31.54
N ILE A 306 -7.92 -11.20 -31.97
CA ILE A 306 -8.17 -9.92 -32.61
C ILE A 306 -8.46 -8.86 -31.55
N LEU A 307 -7.74 -7.74 -31.60
CA LEU A 307 -8.02 -6.56 -30.78
C LEU A 307 -9.34 -5.93 -31.24
N GLN A 308 -10.41 -6.07 -30.47
CA GLN A 308 -11.76 -5.60 -30.84
C GLN A 308 -12.12 -4.26 -30.22
N TYR A 309 -11.55 -3.98 -29.04
CA TYR A 309 -11.80 -2.75 -28.29
C TYR A 309 -10.54 -2.30 -27.56
N GLU A 310 -10.35 -0.99 -27.47
CA GLU A 310 -9.27 -0.36 -26.70
C GLU A 310 -9.79 0.91 -26.01
N LYS A 311 -9.44 1.05 -24.73
CA LYS A 311 -9.64 2.27 -23.94
C LYS A 311 -8.32 2.66 -23.27
N LEU A 312 -7.87 3.88 -23.56
CA LEU A 312 -6.64 4.47 -23.00
C LEU A 312 -6.97 5.69 -22.14
N GLY A 313 -6.02 6.10 -21.29
CA GLY A 313 -6.11 7.37 -20.55
C GLY A 313 -7.15 7.37 -19.43
N LEU A 314 -7.45 6.22 -18.85
CA LEU A 314 -8.27 6.13 -17.66
C LEU A 314 -7.45 6.57 -16.42
N GLU A 315 -8.12 7.13 -15.43
CA GLU A 315 -7.51 7.46 -14.13
C GLU A 315 -7.02 6.18 -13.44
N LEU A 316 -5.85 6.18 -12.80
CA LEU A 316 -5.33 5.00 -12.09
C LEU A 316 -6.19 4.67 -10.85
N LYS A 317 -7.19 3.82 -11.01
CA LYS A 317 -8.06 3.35 -9.94
C LYS A 317 -8.72 2.01 -10.30
N ARG A 318 -9.60 1.52 -9.41
CA ARG A 318 -10.49 0.39 -9.73
C ARG A 318 -11.60 0.86 -10.68
N HIS A 319 -11.71 0.20 -11.82
CA HIS A 319 -12.74 0.36 -12.83
C HIS A 319 -13.66 -0.85 -12.85
N SER A 320 -14.98 -0.63 -12.96
CA SER A 320 -15.95 -1.70 -13.19
C SER A 320 -16.36 -1.76 -14.65
N VAL A 321 -16.35 -2.95 -15.23
CA VAL A 321 -16.63 -3.22 -16.64
C VAL A 321 -17.78 -4.22 -16.76
N GLU A 322 -18.77 -3.87 -17.58
CA GLU A 322 -19.80 -4.80 -18.07
C GLU A 322 -19.81 -4.78 -19.60
N ILE A 323 -19.72 -5.95 -20.22
CA ILE A 323 -19.92 -6.12 -21.66
C ILE A 323 -21.17 -6.97 -21.86
N SER A 324 -22.03 -6.58 -22.80
CA SER A 324 -23.28 -7.28 -23.07
C SER A 324 -23.63 -7.32 -24.56
N SER A 325 -24.17 -8.46 -24.99
CA SER A 325 -24.84 -8.57 -26.29
C SER A 325 -26.05 -7.63 -26.36
N THR A 326 -26.24 -6.96 -27.50
CA THR A 326 -27.35 -6.01 -27.70
C THR A 326 -28.45 -6.57 -28.59
N VAL A 327 -28.16 -7.62 -29.37
CA VAL A 327 -29.10 -8.23 -30.33
C VAL A 327 -28.98 -9.77 -30.35
N GLU A 328 -30.09 -10.45 -30.67
CA GLU A 328 -30.13 -11.91 -30.84
C GLU A 328 -29.54 -12.36 -32.19
N GLY A 329 -29.16 -13.64 -32.30
CA GLY A 329 -28.78 -14.26 -33.58
C GLY A 329 -27.29 -14.17 -33.96
N TYR A 330 -26.48 -13.41 -33.22
CA TYR A 330 -25.05 -13.23 -33.52
C TYR A 330 -24.13 -13.91 -32.50
N TRP A 331 -23.04 -14.51 -33.00
CA TRP A 331 -22.00 -15.07 -32.15
C TRP A 331 -21.15 -13.95 -31.52
N TRP A 332 -20.77 -14.17 -30.27
CA TRP A 332 -19.86 -13.30 -29.54
C TRP A 332 -18.82 -14.15 -28.83
N TYR A 333 -17.55 -13.91 -29.15
CA TYR A 333 -16.40 -14.58 -28.58
C TYR A 333 -15.59 -13.63 -27.70
N ILE A 334 -15.12 -14.14 -26.57
CA ILE A 334 -14.09 -13.52 -25.73
C ILE A 334 -12.88 -14.44 -25.74
N ASP A 335 -11.74 -13.87 -26.07
CA ASP A 335 -10.44 -14.56 -26.10
C ASP A 335 -9.62 -14.13 -24.88
N ALA A 336 -9.32 -12.84 -24.75
CA ALA A 336 -8.52 -12.34 -23.65
C ALA A 336 -8.80 -10.86 -23.34
N ILE A 337 -8.29 -10.41 -22.20
CA ILE A 337 -8.34 -9.02 -21.75
C ILE A 337 -6.91 -8.55 -21.45
N ASP A 338 -6.50 -7.43 -22.03
CA ASP A 338 -5.24 -6.80 -21.65
C ASP A 338 -5.49 -5.55 -20.81
N ILE A 339 -4.71 -5.39 -19.74
CA ILE A 339 -4.64 -4.18 -18.90
C ILE A 339 -3.18 -3.77 -18.71
N ASP A 340 -2.90 -2.72 -17.92
CA ASP A 340 -1.54 -2.33 -17.54
C ASP A 340 -0.71 -3.51 -16.99
N THR A 341 0.61 -3.53 -17.26
CA THR A 341 1.52 -4.56 -16.73
C THR A 341 1.44 -4.70 -15.21
N ASN A 342 1.34 -3.58 -14.50
CA ASN A 342 1.21 -3.52 -13.04
C ASN A 342 -0.25 -3.47 -12.58
N GLY A 343 -1.19 -3.62 -13.51
CA GLY A 343 -2.61 -3.69 -13.25
C GLY A 343 -3.03 -5.03 -12.66
N ARG A 344 -4.26 -5.05 -12.15
CA ARG A 344 -4.88 -6.25 -11.56
C ARG A 344 -6.28 -6.44 -12.09
N LEU A 345 -6.62 -7.65 -12.51
CA LEU A 345 -8.00 -8.05 -12.83
C LEU A 345 -8.68 -8.58 -11.56
N LEU A 346 -9.90 -8.14 -11.29
CA LEU A 346 -10.66 -8.51 -10.09
C LEU A 346 -12.05 -9.03 -10.44
N HIS A 347 -12.55 -9.98 -9.66
CA HIS A 347 -13.97 -10.34 -9.72
C HIS A 347 -14.83 -9.16 -9.24
N PRO A 348 -16.03 -8.90 -9.80
CA PRO A 348 -16.90 -7.80 -9.35
C PRO A 348 -17.24 -7.83 -7.85
N ASP A 349 -17.26 -9.03 -7.27
CA ASP A 349 -17.48 -9.27 -5.83
C ASP A 349 -16.19 -9.45 -5.02
N GLU A 350 -15.02 -9.28 -5.65
CA GLU A 350 -13.75 -9.35 -4.95
C GLU A 350 -13.48 -8.10 -4.12
N VAL A 351 -13.11 -8.33 -2.87
CA VAL A 351 -12.56 -7.32 -1.96
C VAL A 351 -11.10 -7.63 -1.67
N THR A 352 -10.32 -6.59 -1.39
CA THR A 352 -8.89 -6.72 -1.09
C THR A 352 -8.58 -6.66 0.41
N LYS A 353 -9.58 -6.36 1.24
CA LYS A 353 -9.45 -6.28 2.70
C LYS A 353 -10.53 -7.12 3.38
N VAL A 354 -10.16 -7.74 4.49
CA VAL A 354 -11.05 -8.59 5.29
C VAL A 354 -12.22 -7.80 5.88
N ASN A 355 -12.01 -6.52 6.19
CA ASN A 355 -13.07 -5.64 6.73
C ASN A 355 -14.23 -5.48 5.76
N ASP A 356 -13.94 -5.44 4.45
CA ASP A 356 -14.92 -5.20 3.40
C ASP A 356 -15.70 -6.48 3.01
N LEU A 357 -15.38 -7.62 3.63
CA LEU A 357 -16.11 -8.88 3.41
C LEU A 357 -17.53 -8.79 3.98
N GLU A 358 -18.50 -9.05 3.12
CA GLU A 358 -19.92 -9.27 3.43
C GLU A 358 -20.39 -10.55 2.72
N VAL A 359 -21.53 -11.11 3.11
CA VAL A 359 -22.07 -12.32 2.47
C VAL A 359 -22.20 -12.11 0.95
N GLY A 360 -21.64 -13.05 0.18
CA GLY A 360 -21.55 -13.00 -1.28
C GLY A 360 -20.26 -12.36 -1.81
N LYS A 361 -19.56 -11.54 -1.01
CA LYS A 361 -18.24 -11.03 -1.36
C LYS A 361 -17.18 -12.11 -1.21
N ARG A 362 -16.10 -11.95 -1.96
CA ARG A 362 -14.99 -12.90 -2.00
C ARG A 362 -13.66 -12.21 -1.80
N ILE A 363 -12.69 -12.94 -1.26
CA ILE A 363 -11.32 -12.48 -1.08
C ILE A 363 -10.38 -13.51 -1.67
N ARG A 364 -9.40 -13.03 -2.45
CA ARG A 364 -8.39 -13.91 -3.08
C ARG A 364 -7.43 -14.44 -2.02
N PHE A 365 -6.96 -15.65 -2.17
CA PHE A 365 -5.89 -16.24 -1.36
C PHE A 365 -4.89 -16.94 -2.27
N HIS A 366 -3.67 -17.15 -1.77
CA HIS A 366 -2.70 -18.04 -2.38
C HIS A 366 -2.61 -19.35 -1.58
N TYR A 367 -2.50 -20.51 -2.26
CA TYR A 367 -2.28 -21.79 -1.60
C TYR A 367 -1.18 -22.61 -2.30
N SER A 368 -0.21 -23.06 -1.52
CA SER A 368 0.95 -23.83 -1.99
C SER A 368 1.16 -25.10 -1.17
N ALA A 369 1.21 -26.26 -1.83
CA ALA A 369 1.28 -27.58 -1.21
C ALA A 369 2.05 -28.59 -2.06
N SER A 370 2.76 -29.51 -1.40
CA SER A 370 3.22 -30.75 -2.02
C SER A 370 2.13 -31.82 -1.97
N SER A 371 2.13 -32.72 -2.96
CA SER A 371 1.19 -33.87 -2.99
C SER A 371 1.17 -34.65 -1.68
N GLY A 372 -0.04 -34.93 -1.19
CA GLY A 372 -0.27 -35.72 0.02
C GLY A 372 0.06 -35.00 1.34
N THR A 373 0.30 -33.69 1.32
CA THR A 373 0.54 -32.86 2.52
C THR A 373 -0.34 -31.62 2.51
N VAL A 374 -0.79 -31.18 3.69
CA VAL A 374 -1.48 -29.89 3.82
C VAL A 374 -0.47 -28.77 3.54
N GLY A 375 -0.85 -27.89 2.63
CA GLY A 375 -0.07 -26.74 2.23
C GLY A 375 -0.27 -25.51 3.12
N LYS A 376 0.19 -24.38 2.61
CA LYS A 376 0.12 -23.08 3.28
C LYS A 376 -0.79 -22.13 2.51
N PHE A 377 -1.57 -21.36 3.25
CA PHE A 377 -2.28 -20.21 2.73
C PHE A 377 -1.48 -18.94 2.99
N SER A 378 -1.46 -18.03 2.03
CA SER A 378 -0.82 -16.73 2.16
C SER A 378 -1.58 -15.67 1.36
N ASP A 379 -1.14 -14.41 1.51
CA ASP A 379 -1.45 -13.32 0.59
C ASP A 379 -2.95 -13.01 0.43
N LEU A 380 -3.70 -13.09 1.52
CA LEU A 380 -5.14 -12.84 1.53
C LEU A 380 -5.44 -11.42 1.01
N GLY A 381 -6.28 -11.33 -0.02
CA GLY A 381 -6.63 -10.09 -0.70
C GLY A 381 -5.69 -9.69 -1.84
N MET A 382 -4.61 -10.44 -2.10
CA MET A 382 -3.62 -10.14 -3.15
C MET A 382 -3.76 -11.07 -4.37
N GLU A 383 -3.28 -10.61 -5.53
CA GLU A 383 -3.03 -11.45 -6.70
C GLU A 383 -1.54 -11.80 -6.71
N THR A 384 -1.21 -13.08 -6.58
CA THR A 384 0.21 -13.52 -6.56
C THR A 384 0.51 -14.51 -7.66
N SER A 385 -0.49 -15.25 -8.15
CA SER A 385 -0.27 -16.29 -9.15
C SER A 385 -1.52 -16.61 -9.97
N LYS A 386 -1.39 -17.54 -10.93
CA LYS A 386 -2.56 -18.09 -11.63
C LYS A 386 -3.44 -18.87 -10.67
N PHE A 387 -4.75 -18.88 -10.94
CA PHE A 387 -5.69 -19.66 -10.15
C PHE A 387 -5.37 -21.16 -10.18
N ILE A 388 -5.57 -21.85 -9.05
CA ILE A 388 -5.54 -23.32 -8.97
C ILE A 388 -6.60 -23.87 -9.94
N PRO A 389 -6.33 -24.84 -10.81
CA PRO A 389 -7.34 -25.35 -11.72
C PRO A 389 -8.64 -25.77 -11.01
N ALA A 390 -9.80 -25.56 -11.63
CA ALA A 390 -11.08 -26.04 -11.08
C ALA A 390 -11.10 -27.57 -10.90
N SER A 391 -10.30 -28.30 -11.69
CA SER A 391 -10.04 -29.72 -11.52
C SER A 391 -9.15 -30.05 -10.31
N SER A 392 -8.77 -29.07 -9.50
CA SER A 392 -7.78 -29.20 -8.43
C SER A 392 -6.39 -29.63 -8.93
N SER A 393 -5.44 -29.73 -8.00
CA SER A 393 -4.08 -30.23 -8.23
C SER A 393 -3.61 -31.01 -7.00
N ALA A 394 -2.74 -32.00 -7.20
CA ALA A 394 -2.17 -32.76 -6.08
C ALA A 394 -1.07 -31.94 -5.40
N SER A 395 -0.26 -31.27 -6.22
CA SER A 395 0.75 -30.30 -5.79
C SER A 395 0.29 -28.91 -6.19
N SER A 396 -0.63 -28.34 -5.41
CA SER A 396 -1.22 -27.04 -5.70
C SER A 396 -0.23 -25.91 -5.48
N ASN A 397 -0.18 -24.96 -6.40
CA ASN A 397 0.55 -23.71 -6.24
C ASN A 397 -0.18 -22.65 -7.06
N GLY A 398 -1.06 -21.90 -6.43
CA GLY A 398 -1.97 -21.04 -7.16
C GLY A 398 -2.91 -20.23 -6.28
N ASP A 399 -3.61 -19.30 -6.91
CA ASP A 399 -4.61 -18.47 -6.25
C ASP A 399 -5.99 -19.17 -6.20
N GLY A 400 -6.85 -18.75 -5.30
CA GLY A 400 -8.25 -19.17 -5.18
C GLY A 400 -9.10 -18.10 -4.51
N TYR A 401 -10.41 -18.31 -4.41
CA TYR A 401 -11.29 -17.40 -3.66
C TYR A 401 -11.87 -18.05 -2.44
N PHE A 402 -11.84 -17.33 -1.31
CA PHE A 402 -12.76 -17.54 -0.21
C PHE A 402 -13.99 -16.65 -0.43
N ILE A 403 -15.17 -17.26 -0.50
CA ILE A 403 -16.45 -16.55 -0.63
C ILE A 403 -17.11 -16.54 0.74
N MET A 404 -17.46 -15.36 1.25
CA MET A 404 -18.19 -15.25 2.51
C MET A 404 -19.64 -15.70 2.33
N VAL A 405 -20.07 -16.66 3.15
CA VAL A 405 -21.39 -17.28 3.05
C VAL A 405 -22.29 -16.98 4.23
N ASP A 406 -21.72 -16.69 5.40
CA ASP A 406 -22.49 -16.47 6.62
C ASP A 406 -21.67 -15.73 7.69
N THR A 407 -22.34 -15.37 8.79
CA THR A 407 -21.73 -15.02 10.06
C THR A 407 -22.23 -16.01 11.11
N ASP A 408 -21.33 -16.67 11.84
CA ASP A 408 -21.75 -17.65 12.84
C ASP A 408 -22.35 -16.99 14.10
N HIS A 409 -22.88 -17.81 15.00
CA HIS A 409 -23.50 -17.36 16.26
C HIS A 409 -22.52 -16.63 17.21
N GLN A 410 -21.21 -16.72 16.98
CA GLN A 410 -20.18 -15.99 17.72
C GLN A 410 -19.75 -14.70 17.01
N GLY A 411 -20.35 -14.38 15.85
CA GLY A 411 -20.00 -13.20 15.06
C GLY A 411 -18.81 -13.39 14.13
N LYS A 412 -18.32 -14.63 13.94
CA LYS A 412 -17.20 -14.92 13.03
C LYS A 412 -17.68 -14.94 11.59
N LYS A 413 -16.93 -14.33 10.68
CA LYS A 413 -17.19 -14.44 9.24
C LYS A 413 -16.90 -15.87 8.82
N VAL A 414 -17.84 -16.51 8.12
CA VAL A 414 -17.69 -17.87 7.57
C VAL A 414 -17.49 -17.76 6.06
N LEU A 415 -16.35 -18.24 5.58
CA LEU A 415 -16.01 -18.23 4.16
C LEU A 415 -15.69 -19.64 3.67
N LEU A 416 -16.10 -19.98 2.44
CA LEU A 416 -15.76 -21.26 1.82
C LEU A 416 -14.89 -21.03 0.60
N ALA A 417 -13.90 -21.89 0.41
CA ALA A 417 -13.13 -21.91 -0.82
C ALA A 417 -14.05 -22.24 -2.00
N ASP A 418 -13.88 -21.51 -3.09
CA ASP A 418 -14.67 -21.61 -4.30
C ASP A 418 -14.35 -22.87 -5.14
N ARG A 419 -13.49 -23.78 -4.66
CA ARG A 419 -13.11 -25.05 -5.31
C ARG A 419 -12.47 -26.01 -4.32
N ASN A 420 -12.22 -27.24 -4.78
CA ASN A 420 -11.26 -28.13 -4.10
C ASN A 420 -9.84 -27.63 -4.36
N ILE A 421 -9.15 -27.21 -3.31
CA ILE A 421 -7.84 -26.55 -3.43
C ILE A 421 -6.69 -27.55 -3.57
N GLN A 422 -6.90 -28.81 -3.19
CA GLN A 422 -5.93 -29.88 -3.37
C GLN A 422 -6.65 -31.23 -3.47
N ASN A 423 -6.20 -32.08 -4.38
CA ASN A 423 -6.63 -33.48 -4.47
C ASN A 423 -5.52 -34.44 -4.07
N ASN A 424 -5.79 -35.74 -4.09
CA ASN A 424 -4.82 -36.77 -3.73
C ASN A 424 -4.24 -36.58 -2.31
N ILE A 425 -5.13 -36.27 -1.37
CA ILE A 425 -4.84 -36.09 0.05
C ILE A 425 -5.92 -36.80 0.88
N SER A 426 -5.50 -37.53 1.92
CA SER A 426 -6.39 -38.30 2.78
C SER A 426 -6.97 -37.47 3.92
N TRP A 427 -8.08 -37.93 4.48
CA TRP A 427 -8.66 -37.33 5.68
C TRP A 427 -7.70 -37.43 6.87
N ASP A 428 -6.94 -38.52 7.00
CA ASP A 428 -5.96 -38.71 8.08
C ASP A 428 -4.85 -37.66 8.05
N VAL A 429 -4.37 -37.27 6.86
CA VAL A 429 -3.39 -36.19 6.71
C VAL A 429 -4.00 -34.86 7.13
N LEU A 430 -5.23 -34.56 6.68
CA LEU A 430 -5.95 -33.34 7.04
C LEU A 430 -6.21 -33.25 8.55
N ASN A 431 -6.55 -34.37 9.17
CA ASN A 431 -6.78 -34.46 10.61
C ASN A 431 -5.47 -34.31 11.41
N THR A 432 -4.40 -34.95 10.96
CA THR A 432 -3.07 -34.83 11.59
C THR A 432 -2.56 -33.38 11.54
N ALA A 433 -2.83 -32.67 10.45
CA ALA A 433 -2.54 -31.25 10.32
C ALA A 433 -3.50 -30.34 11.13
N GLY A 434 -4.57 -30.87 11.72
CA GLY A 434 -5.56 -30.11 12.48
C GLY A 434 -6.71 -29.52 11.66
N VAL A 435 -6.70 -29.62 10.33
CA VAL A 435 -7.76 -29.10 9.44
C VAL A 435 -9.10 -29.82 9.67
N ALA A 436 -9.07 -31.13 9.95
CA ALA A 436 -10.29 -31.88 10.24
C ALA A 436 -10.68 -31.90 11.73
N SER A 437 -9.93 -31.19 12.58
CA SER A 437 -10.21 -31.13 14.02
C SER A 437 -11.39 -30.21 14.32
N GLY A 438 -12.02 -30.37 15.48
CA GLY A 438 -13.12 -29.49 15.92
C GLY A 438 -12.67 -28.02 16.12
N SER A 439 -11.39 -27.78 16.37
CA SER A 439 -10.80 -26.44 16.50
C SER A 439 -10.32 -25.86 15.18
N GLY A 440 -10.18 -26.67 14.12
CA GLY A 440 -9.51 -26.27 12.89
C GLY A 440 -8.01 -25.99 13.06
N LEU A 441 -7.39 -25.53 11.98
CA LEU A 441 -5.98 -25.14 11.85
C LEU A 441 -5.88 -23.61 11.68
N PRO A 442 -5.28 -22.86 12.62
CA PRO A 442 -5.07 -21.42 12.48
C PRO A 442 -4.19 -21.06 11.27
N LEU A 443 -4.47 -19.92 10.62
CA LEU A 443 -3.64 -19.37 9.54
C LEU A 443 -2.31 -18.86 10.11
N GLU A 444 -1.21 -19.11 9.40
CA GLU A 444 0.05 -18.41 9.62
C GLU A 444 -0.05 -17.03 8.96
N ILE A 445 -0.08 -15.95 9.75
CA ILE A 445 0.12 -14.59 9.25
C ILE A 445 1.60 -14.23 9.32
N LEU A 446 2.01 -13.40 8.37
CA LEU A 446 3.27 -12.70 8.40
C LEU A 446 3.00 -11.33 9.01
N GLU A 447 3.45 -11.12 10.23
CA GLU A 447 3.40 -9.81 10.89
C GLU A 447 4.71 -9.08 10.56
N ASP A 448 4.63 -8.02 9.75
CA ASP A 448 5.79 -7.13 9.58
C ASP A 448 6.12 -6.50 10.93
N LEU A 449 7.35 -6.74 11.37
CA LEU A 449 7.81 -6.30 12.68
C LEU A 449 8.54 -4.96 12.61
N VAL A 450 8.87 -4.50 11.40
CA VAL A 450 9.40 -3.15 11.20
C VAL A 450 8.19 -2.23 11.01
N PRO A 451 7.94 -1.25 11.90
CA PRO A 451 6.87 -0.29 11.70
C PRO A 451 7.19 0.55 10.46
N THR A 452 6.16 1.15 9.85
CA THR A 452 6.37 2.13 8.77
C THR A 452 7.26 3.26 9.29
N MET A 453 8.50 3.28 8.83
CA MET A 453 9.52 4.18 9.37
C MET A 453 9.25 5.61 8.89
N THR A 454 9.25 6.56 9.82
CA THR A 454 9.14 8.01 9.53
C THR A 454 10.43 8.77 9.83
N GLY A 455 11.46 8.04 10.26
CA GLY A 455 12.76 8.54 10.63
C GLY A 455 13.68 7.39 11.03
N GLN A 456 14.86 7.70 11.55
CA GLN A 456 15.85 6.68 11.90
C GLN A 456 15.41 5.74 13.03
N THR A 457 14.53 6.23 13.92
CA THR A 457 13.89 5.44 14.98
C THR A 457 12.38 5.71 14.96
N THR A 458 11.57 4.66 14.93
CA THR A 458 10.10 4.71 14.99
C THR A 458 9.63 3.54 15.86
N ASP A 459 8.73 3.80 16.81
CA ASP A 459 8.15 2.80 17.73
C ASP A 459 9.17 1.85 18.42
N GLY A 460 10.34 2.39 18.77
CA GLY A 460 11.41 1.63 19.43
C GLY A 460 12.25 0.75 18.49
N VAL A 461 11.95 0.74 17.19
CA VAL A 461 12.78 0.13 16.15
C VAL A 461 13.72 1.18 15.56
N THR A 462 15.01 0.84 15.44
CA THR A 462 16.04 1.74 14.90
C THR A 462 16.74 1.14 13.69
N ILE A 463 16.88 1.93 12.63
CA ILE A 463 17.55 1.52 11.38
C ILE A 463 18.91 2.19 11.26
N THR A 464 19.94 1.40 10.96
CA THR A 464 21.31 1.88 10.70
C THR A 464 21.90 1.19 9.48
N ALA A 465 22.93 1.76 8.87
CA ALA A 465 23.60 1.15 7.72
C ALA A 465 25.10 1.44 7.73
N SER A 466 25.84 0.63 6.97
CA SER A 466 27.28 0.79 6.77
C SER A 466 27.67 2.11 6.10
N ALA A 467 26.80 2.64 5.23
CA ALA A 467 26.96 3.91 4.52
C ALA A 467 25.58 4.36 3.99
N TYR A 468 25.42 5.64 3.66
CA TYR A 468 24.24 6.19 2.99
C TYR A 468 24.55 7.60 2.43
N SER A 469 23.70 8.07 1.51
CA SER A 469 23.70 9.47 1.03
C SER A 469 22.70 10.31 1.83
N ALA A 470 22.95 11.62 1.99
CA ALA A 470 22.16 12.49 2.89
C ALA A 470 20.64 12.50 2.63
N ASN A 471 20.21 12.33 1.38
CA ASN A 471 18.79 12.30 1.00
C ASN A 471 18.22 10.87 0.90
N ASP A 472 19.06 9.84 1.01
CA ASP A 472 18.71 8.44 0.80
C ASP A 472 19.04 7.61 2.06
N MET A 473 18.51 8.10 3.18
CA MET A 473 18.71 7.57 4.52
C MET A 473 18.24 6.10 4.62
N PRO A 474 18.85 5.27 5.47
CA PRO A 474 18.57 3.84 5.48
C PRO A 474 17.14 3.49 5.90
N TRP A 475 16.51 4.29 6.76
CA TRP A 475 15.12 4.06 7.19
C TRP A 475 14.11 4.16 6.04
N LYS A 476 14.46 4.81 4.92
CA LYS A 476 13.60 4.91 3.74
C LYS A 476 13.41 3.58 3.01
N ALA A 477 14.24 2.58 3.26
CA ALA A 477 13.99 1.23 2.77
C ALA A 477 12.89 0.51 3.58
N PHE A 478 12.27 1.15 4.56
CA PHE A 478 11.27 0.57 5.46
C PHE A 478 10.09 1.53 5.70
N ASP A 479 9.89 2.51 4.79
CA ASP A 479 8.87 3.54 4.94
C ASP A 479 7.58 3.25 4.15
N ASN A 480 7.50 2.07 3.51
CA ASN A 480 6.40 1.63 2.66
C ASN A 480 6.10 2.56 1.47
N ASN A 481 7.05 3.41 1.06
CA ASN A 481 6.86 4.37 -0.02
C ASN A 481 7.44 3.87 -1.35
N VAL A 482 6.63 3.08 -2.06
CA VAL A 482 7.01 2.43 -3.33
C VAL A 482 6.57 3.18 -4.60
N LEU A 483 6.00 4.39 -4.50
CA LEU A 483 5.41 5.12 -5.65
C LEU A 483 6.07 6.48 -5.96
N GLY A 484 6.52 6.64 -7.21
CA GLY A 484 7.43 7.69 -7.66
C GLY A 484 6.86 9.11 -7.83
N GLN A 485 6.83 9.88 -6.74
CA GLN A 485 6.97 11.35 -6.84
C GLN A 485 8.11 11.93 -5.99
N GLU A 486 8.56 11.21 -4.96
CA GLU A 486 9.76 11.56 -4.19
C GLU A 486 10.64 10.32 -4.06
N ARG A 487 11.95 10.46 -4.31
CA ARG A 487 12.91 9.36 -4.19
C ARG A 487 13.02 8.93 -2.72
N SER A 488 12.32 7.85 -2.35
CA SER A 488 12.44 7.19 -1.03
C SER A 488 13.11 5.84 -1.19
N ILE A 489 14.42 5.82 -0.94
CA ILE A 489 15.26 4.62 -1.06
C ILE A 489 16.40 4.70 -0.03
N TRP A 490 16.98 3.55 0.32
CA TRP A 490 18.34 3.52 0.87
C TRP A 490 19.34 3.44 -0.28
N TYR A 491 20.31 4.35 -0.32
CA TYR A 491 21.30 4.42 -1.39
C TYR A 491 22.71 4.75 -0.88
N VAL A 492 23.69 4.01 -1.42
CA VAL A 492 25.12 4.24 -1.18
C VAL A 492 25.79 4.65 -2.49
N ASN A 493 26.64 5.67 -2.44
CA ASN A 493 27.35 6.18 -3.61
C ASN A 493 28.86 6.32 -3.36
N GLY A 494 29.66 5.49 -4.02
CA GLY A 494 31.11 5.66 -4.09
C GLY A 494 31.84 5.40 -2.77
N THR A 495 31.23 4.65 -1.85
CA THR A 495 31.85 4.26 -0.57
C THR A 495 32.33 2.83 -0.68
N GLU A 496 33.54 2.51 -0.23
CA GLU A 496 34.04 1.12 -0.27
C GLU A 496 33.26 0.21 0.69
N ALA A 497 32.84 -0.95 0.22
CA ALA A 497 32.09 -1.89 1.06
C ALA A 497 32.98 -2.50 2.14
N PRO A 498 32.48 -2.64 3.38
CA PRO A 498 33.18 -3.39 4.41
C PRO A 498 33.28 -4.88 4.05
N VAL A 499 34.15 -5.62 4.77
CA VAL A 499 34.26 -7.07 4.61
C VAL A 499 32.89 -7.73 4.83
N GLY A 500 32.42 -8.45 3.81
CA GLY A 500 31.09 -9.06 3.81
C GLY A 500 29.98 -8.20 3.19
N GLY A 501 30.31 -7.08 2.54
CA GLY A 501 29.38 -6.24 1.76
C GLY A 501 28.78 -5.08 2.55
N HIS A 502 28.19 -4.11 1.84
CA HIS A 502 27.39 -3.06 2.48
C HIS A 502 26.21 -3.68 3.20
N TRP A 503 25.87 -3.13 4.36
CA TRP A 503 24.77 -3.64 5.15
C TRP A 503 23.82 -2.56 5.62
N ILE A 504 22.57 -2.96 5.80
CA ILE A 504 21.51 -2.25 6.53
C ILE A 504 21.05 -3.13 7.68
N LYS A 505 20.79 -2.53 8.85
CA LYS A 505 20.52 -3.21 10.11
C LYS A 505 19.30 -2.64 10.80
N VAL A 506 18.46 -3.53 11.28
CA VAL A 506 17.31 -3.26 12.15
C VAL A 506 17.68 -3.64 13.59
N ASP A 507 17.56 -2.72 14.53
CA ASP A 507 17.51 -2.98 15.97
C ASP A 507 16.07 -2.89 16.44
N PHE A 508 15.48 -4.01 16.85
CA PHE A 508 14.10 -4.07 17.34
C PHE A 508 13.94 -3.63 18.80
N GLY A 509 15.02 -3.26 19.50
CA GLY A 509 15.04 -2.95 20.93
C GLY A 509 14.81 -4.16 21.85
N SER A 510 14.30 -5.26 21.31
CA SER A 510 13.97 -6.52 21.97
C SER A 510 14.16 -7.68 20.99
N GLN A 511 14.28 -8.92 21.50
CA GLN A 511 14.47 -10.08 20.63
C GLN A 511 13.20 -10.37 19.81
N LYS A 512 13.35 -10.48 18.49
CA LYS A 512 12.31 -10.84 17.53
C LYS A 512 12.73 -12.06 16.74
N LYS A 513 11.78 -12.87 16.28
CA LYS A 513 12.04 -14.02 15.42
C LYS A 513 11.59 -13.71 14.00
N ILE A 514 12.53 -13.47 13.10
CA ILE A 514 12.24 -13.18 11.70
C ILE A 514 12.33 -14.47 10.90
N ASN A 515 11.30 -14.76 10.10
CA ASN A 515 11.20 -15.93 9.21
C ASN A 515 10.91 -15.54 7.76
N TYR A 516 10.85 -14.23 7.50
CA TYR A 516 10.42 -13.66 6.23
C TYR A 516 11.18 -12.37 5.98
N LEU A 517 11.64 -12.21 4.73
CA LEU A 517 12.21 -10.99 4.21
C LEU A 517 11.59 -10.70 2.85
N SER A 518 11.09 -9.50 2.65
CA SER A 518 10.79 -8.99 1.30
C SER A 518 11.79 -7.91 0.91
N LEU A 519 12.09 -7.81 -0.39
CA LEU A 519 13.03 -6.85 -0.95
C LEU A 519 12.52 -6.33 -2.30
N ILE A 520 12.57 -5.01 -2.50
CA ILE A 520 12.41 -4.36 -3.80
C ILE A 520 13.76 -3.73 -4.17
N GLY A 521 14.33 -4.19 -5.28
CA GLY A 521 15.52 -3.59 -5.89
C GLY A 521 15.12 -2.50 -6.88
N MET A 522 16.02 -1.55 -7.14
CA MET A 522 15.82 -0.57 -8.21
C MET A 522 16.12 -1.25 -9.57
N LYS A 523 15.25 -1.13 -10.58
CA LYS A 523 15.58 -1.68 -11.92
C LYS A 523 16.64 -0.84 -12.62
N ILE A 524 17.56 -1.54 -13.29
CA ILE A 524 18.54 -0.92 -14.18
C ILE A 524 17.96 -0.85 -15.59
N SER A 525 17.59 0.35 -16.04
CA SER A 525 17.48 0.70 -17.46
C SER A 525 18.71 1.50 -17.87
N THR A 526 19.14 1.38 -19.13
CA THR A 526 20.40 1.99 -19.59
C THR A 526 20.28 3.52 -19.62
N GLY A 527 20.88 4.20 -18.64
CA GLY A 527 21.09 5.65 -18.66
C GLY A 527 20.80 6.31 -17.32
N TYR A 528 21.86 6.55 -16.55
CA TYR A 528 21.91 7.43 -15.38
C TYR A 528 21.05 7.01 -14.16
N LEU A 529 21.44 5.91 -13.49
CA LEU A 529 21.54 5.68 -12.02
C LEU A 529 21.48 4.16 -11.77
N ASN A 530 22.62 3.47 -11.77
CA ASN A 530 22.66 2.03 -12.09
C ASN A 530 22.94 1.09 -10.89
N ASN A 531 22.34 1.28 -9.72
CA ASN A 531 22.75 0.54 -8.50
C ASN A 531 21.58 -0.19 -7.86
N SER A 532 21.67 -1.52 -7.75
CA SER A 532 20.58 -2.35 -7.20
C SER A 532 21.14 -3.55 -6.45
N ILE A 533 20.46 -3.97 -5.39
CA ILE A 533 20.75 -5.22 -4.69
C ILE A 533 20.71 -6.42 -5.65
N LYS A 534 21.70 -7.31 -5.55
CA LYS A 534 21.72 -8.60 -6.27
C LYS A 534 21.83 -9.74 -5.28
N ASP A 535 23.05 -10.15 -4.92
CA ASP A 535 23.27 -11.26 -3.98
C ASP A 535 23.36 -10.69 -2.56
N TRP A 536 22.69 -11.34 -1.61
CA TRP A 536 22.59 -10.85 -0.24
C TRP A 536 22.57 -11.97 0.80
N GLN A 537 22.87 -11.62 2.04
CA GLN A 537 22.84 -12.53 3.20
C GLN A 537 22.24 -11.83 4.42
N LEU A 538 21.31 -12.49 5.11
CA LEU A 538 20.70 -12.03 6.34
C LEU A 538 21.41 -12.64 7.55
N PHE A 539 21.78 -11.80 8.51
CA PHE A 539 22.39 -12.21 9.77
C PHE A 539 21.54 -11.78 10.97
N GLY A 540 21.65 -12.53 12.07
CA GLY A 540 21.05 -12.22 13.36
C GLY A 540 22.10 -12.07 14.46
N SER A 541 21.88 -11.14 15.40
CA SER A 541 22.73 -10.94 16.58
C SER A 541 21.91 -10.50 17.81
N ASN A 542 22.41 -10.79 19.01
CA ASN A 542 21.86 -10.32 20.27
C ASN A 542 22.75 -9.30 21.00
N ASP A 543 24.00 -9.14 20.55
CA ASP A 543 25.00 -8.27 21.17
C ASP A 543 25.57 -7.22 20.19
N ASP A 544 25.13 -7.23 18.93
CA ASP A 544 25.60 -6.36 17.83
C ASP A 544 27.09 -6.51 17.48
N THR A 545 27.73 -7.59 17.93
CA THR A 545 29.15 -7.88 17.69
C THR A 545 29.36 -9.26 17.05
N THR A 546 28.62 -10.28 17.49
CA THR A 546 28.64 -11.63 16.96
C THR A 546 27.40 -11.87 16.11
N TYR A 547 27.59 -12.23 14.85
CA TYR A 547 26.51 -12.40 13.88
C TYR A 547 26.46 -13.84 13.37
N GLU A 548 25.28 -14.44 13.45
CA GLU A 548 24.97 -15.76 12.89
C GLU A 548 24.24 -15.62 11.56
N SER A 549 24.62 -16.40 10.55
CA SER A 549 23.92 -16.43 9.26
C SER A 549 22.53 -17.05 9.44
N VAL A 550 21.50 -16.34 8.98
CA VAL A 550 20.10 -16.79 9.02
C VAL A 550 19.69 -17.39 7.66
N THR A 551 19.89 -16.63 6.58
CA THR A 551 19.58 -17.08 5.20
C THR A 551 20.35 -16.23 4.18
N SER A 552 20.26 -16.58 2.89
CA SER A 552 20.84 -15.81 1.77
C SER A 552 19.97 -15.95 0.52
N GLY A 553 20.10 -15.01 -0.42
CA GLY A 553 19.37 -15.07 -1.68
C GLY A 553 19.91 -14.14 -2.75
N THR A 554 19.20 -14.11 -3.88
CA THR A 554 19.48 -13.23 -5.02
C THR A 554 18.20 -12.53 -5.45
N VAL A 555 18.22 -11.20 -5.55
CA VAL A 555 17.13 -10.37 -6.08
C VAL A 555 17.28 -10.29 -7.61
N PRO A 556 16.29 -10.70 -8.42
CA PRO A 556 16.30 -10.50 -9.88
C PRO A 556 16.18 -9.01 -10.28
N ASN A 557 16.80 -8.61 -11.40
CA ASN A 557 16.71 -7.24 -11.94
C ASN A 557 15.41 -7.02 -12.73
N ILE A 558 14.28 -6.85 -12.02
CA ILE A 558 12.93 -6.59 -12.58
C ILE A 558 12.38 -5.28 -12.00
N GLU A 559 11.66 -4.50 -12.81
CA GLU A 559 11.09 -3.19 -12.41
C GLU A 559 10.09 -3.34 -11.29
N ASP A 560 10.30 -2.58 -10.21
CA ASP A 560 9.34 -2.36 -9.11
C ASP A 560 8.71 -3.65 -8.55
N ALA A 561 9.45 -4.76 -8.67
CA ALA A 561 8.99 -6.08 -8.29
C ALA A 561 9.43 -6.39 -6.86
N LYS A 562 8.46 -6.79 -6.04
CA LYS A 562 8.68 -7.30 -4.69
C LYS A 562 9.10 -8.76 -4.74
N PHE A 563 10.28 -9.05 -4.21
CA PHE A 563 10.80 -10.41 -4.08
C PHE A 563 10.71 -10.87 -2.64
N VAL A 564 10.18 -12.07 -2.46
CA VAL A 564 9.85 -12.63 -1.15
C VAL A 564 10.75 -13.82 -0.86
N TYR A 565 11.33 -13.83 0.34
CA TYR A 565 12.20 -14.89 0.82
C TYR A 565 11.70 -15.40 2.17
N GLU A 566 11.18 -16.62 2.14
CA GLU A 566 10.75 -17.32 3.34
C GLU A 566 11.82 -18.31 3.80
N PHE A 567 12.03 -18.41 5.11
CA PHE A 567 13.04 -19.29 5.69
C PHE A 567 12.65 -19.78 7.08
N ILE A 568 13.33 -20.81 7.56
CA ILE A 568 13.13 -21.34 8.91
C ILE A 568 14.23 -20.76 9.81
N ASN A 569 13.84 -19.88 10.72
CA ASN A 569 14.70 -19.38 11.78
C ASN A 569 14.14 -19.77 13.15
N ASN A 570 14.84 -20.68 13.83
CA ASN A 570 14.43 -21.17 15.14
C ASN A 570 14.97 -20.32 16.31
N LYS A 571 15.70 -19.23 16.03
CA LYS A 571 16.31 -18.35 17.04
C LYS A 571 15.73 -16.94 16.96
N SER A 572 15.64 -16.28 18.11
CA SER A 572 15.26 -14.87 18.21
C SER A 572 16.49 -13.98 18.38
N TYR A 573 16.53 -12.88 17.64
CA TYR A 573 17.62 -11.91 17.66
C TYR A 573 17.08 -10.51 17.88
N ARG A 574 17.84 -9.66 18.57
CA ARG A 574 17.53 -8.22 18.68
C ARG A 574 17.90 -7.46 17.41
N TYR A 575 19.04 -7.81 16.81
CA TYR A 575 19.59 -7.16 15.64
C TYR A 575 19.48 -8.09 14.43
N TYR A 576 18.96 -7.57 13.32
CA TYR A 576 18.99 -8.23 12.02
C TYR A 576 19.71 -7.37 11.00
N ARG A 577 20.61 -7.96 10.24
CA ARG A 577 21.48 -7.25 9.28
C ARG A 577 21.40 -7.90 7.91
N ILE A 578 20.96 -7.13 6.91
CA ILE A 578 20.95 -7.53 5.50
C ILE A 578 22.26 -7.03 4.89
N ASN A 579 23.14 -7.96 4.53
CA ASN A 579 24.36 -7.66 3.80
C ASN A 579 24.14 -7.84 2.30
N VAL A 580 24.47 -6.81 1.52
CA VAL A 580 24.52 -6.84 0.07
C VAL A 580 25.92 -7.28 -0.35
N LEU A 581 26.03 -8.50 -0.87
CA LEU A 581 27.29 -9.12 -1.30
C LEU A 581 27.69 -8.63 -2.70
N THR A 582 26.73 -8.48 -3.61
CA THR A 582 26.95 -8.00 -4.97
C THR A 582 25.84 -7.05 -5.43
N SER A 583 26.12 -6.26 -6.47
CA SER A 583 25.16 -5.38 -7.14
C SER A 583 25.11 -5.67 -8.64
N TYR A 584 24.03 -5.28 -9.32
CA TYR A 584 23.90 -5.41 -10.78
C TYR A 584 24.72 -4.39 -11.59
N ASN A 585 25.46 -3.48 -10.96
CA ASN A 585 26.37 -2.55 -11.66
C ASN A 585 27.72 -3.19 -12.00
N ASN A 586 28.41 -2.65 -13.02
CA ASN A 586 29.76 -3.02 -13.45
C ASN A 586 30.90 -2.36 -12.63
N TYR A 587 30.58 -1.49 -11.66
CA TYR A 587 31.57 -0.73 -10.87
C TYR A 587 31.58 -1.12 -9.39
N SER A 588 32.23 -2.25 -9.07
CA SER A 588 32.59 -2.68 -7.71
C SER A 588 31.44 -2.67 -6.66
N THR A 589 31.68 -3.15 -5.45
CA THR A 589 30.69 -3.14 -4.36
C THR A 589 30.43 -1.74 -3.78
N THR A 590 30.79 -0.67 -4.49
CA THR A 590 30.83 0.70 -3.94
C THR A 590 29.51 1.48 -4.04
N GLN A 591 28.53 0.93 -4.74
CA GLN A 591 27.23 1.55 -4.95
C GLN A 591 26.12 0.50 -4.88
N ILE A 592 25.12 0.72 -4.04
CA ILE A 592 23.95 -0.16 -3.87
C ILE A 592 22.68 0.66 -3.67
N ALA A 593 21.53 0.04 -3.93
CA ALA A 593 20.23 0.60 -3.54
C ALA A 593 19.26 -0.52 -3.11
N ILE A 594 18.43 -0.21 -2.12
CA ILE A 594 17.23 -0.97 -1.77
C ILE A 594 16.08 0.04 -1.74
N VAL A 595 15.01 -0.27 -2.48
CA VAL A 595 13.81 0.59 -2.54
C VAL A 595 12.96 0.33 -1.30
N GLU A 596 12.64 -0.93 -1.04
CA GLU A 596 11.81 -1.34 0.09
C GLU A 596 12.31 -2.69 0.64
N ALA A 597 12.15 -2.90 1.94
CA ALA A 597 12.42 -4.13 2.65
C ALA A 597 11.44 -4.30 3.80
N GLU A 598 10.99 -5.54 4.06
CA GLU A 598 10.15 -5.85 5.22
C GLU A 598 10.72 -7.08 5.94
N LEU A 599 10.72 -7.08 7.27
CA LEU A 599 11.13 -8.23 8.08
C LEU A 599 9.97 -8.67 8.96
N ALA A 600 9.43 -9.85 8.68
CA ALA A 600 8.25 -10.36 9.35
C ALA A 600 8.52 -11.61 10.20
N GLU A 601 7.75 -11.74 11.29
CA GLU A 601 7.61 -12.99 12.03
C GLU A 601 6.41 -13.78 11.49
N ARG A 602 6.59 -15.09 11.35
CA ARG A 602 5.47 -16.01 11.20
C ARG A 602 4.78 -16.17 12.55
N LYS A 603 3.57 -15.65 12.67
CA LYS A 603 2.70 -15.91 13.82
C LYS A 603 1.47 -16.69 13.36
N HIS A 604 0.96 -17.57 14.23
CA HIS A 604 -0.36 -18.12 14.01
C HIS A 604 -1.39 -17.07 14.43
N ASP A 605 -2.16 -16.56 13.47
CA ASP A 605 -3.30 -15.74 13.81
C ASP A 605 -4.45 -16.65 14.21
N SER A 606 -4.73 -16.69 15.52
CA SER A 606 -5.89 -17.41 16.03
C SER A 606 -7.21 -16.82 15.54
N ALA A 607 -7.21 -15.61 14.97
CA ALA A 607 -8.37 -15.00 14.35
C ALA A 607 -8.79 -15.70 13.06
N PHE A 608 -7.88 -16.37 12.34
CA PHE A 608 -8.18 -17.02 11.07
C PHE A 608 -8.01 -18.52 11.24
N THR A 609 -9.07 -19.30 11.05
CA THR A 609 -9.03 -20.75 11.29
C THR A 609 -9.59 -21.52 10.10
N PHE A 610 -8.84 -22.50 9.62
CA PHE A 610 -9.23 -23.42 8.56
C PHE A 610 -9.82 -24.70 9.11
N ARG A 611 -10.96 -25.11 8.56
CA ARG A 611 -11.53 -26.42 8.87
C ARG A 611 -12.19 -27.05 7.66
N LEU A 612 -12.57 -28.31 7.77
CA LEU A 612 -13.46 -28.94 6.79
C LEU A 612 -14.93 -28.50 7.02
N PRO A 613 -15.73 -28.38 5.95
CA PRO A 613 -17.17 -28.17 6.07
C PRO A 613 -17.86 -29.41 6.65
N THR A 614 -19.04 -29.25 7.24
CA THR A 614 -19.90 -30.38 7.60
C THR A 614 -20.66 -30.91 6.37
N GLY A 615 -20.88 -32.23 6.32
CA GLY A 615 -21.40 -32.93 5.14
C GLY A 615 -22.68 -33.77 5.35
N GLY A 616 -23.23 -33.78 6.57
CA GLY A 616 -24.39 -34.59 6.96
C GLY A 616 -24.04 -36.06 7.21
N VAL A 617 -24.59 -36.67 8.27
CA VAL A 617 -24.18 -38.02 8.72
C VAL A 617 -24.67 -39.17 7.82
N ASN A 618 -25.66 -38.88 6.97
CA ASN A 618 -26.19 -39.75 5.92
C ASN A 618 -26.72 -38.88 4.75
N SER A 619 -27.19 -39.51 3.66
CA SER A 619 -27.65 -38.77 2.46
C SER A 619 -28.93 -37.94 2.65
N THR A 620 -29.74 -38.25 3.67
CA THR A 620 -30.99 -37.53 4.00
C THR A 620 -30.79 -36.38 4.99
N ASP A 621 -29.67 -36.35 5.70
CA ASP A 621 -29.29 -35.25 6.58
C ASP A 621 -28.89 -34.02 5.74
N LYS A 622 -29.71 -32.96 5.84
CA LYS A 622 -29.53 -31.68 5.15
C LYS A 622 -29.20 -30.53 6.09
N ASP A 623 -29.08 -30.78 7.39
CA ASP A 623 -28.71 -29.77 8.38
C ASP A 623 -27.18 -29.68 8.49
N ASN A 624 -26.54 -29.25 7.41
CA ASN A 624 -25.10 -29.16 7.32
C ASN A 624 -24.66 -28.02 6.39
N GLU A 625 -23.40 -27.60 6.52
CA GLU A 625 -22.85 -26.46 5.78
C GLU A 625 -22.78 -26.72 4.28
N TRP A 626 -22.55 -27.96 3.85
CA TRP A 626 -22.53 -28.29 2.44
C TRP A 626 -23.89 -28.05 1.80
N ASP A 627 -24.96 -28.66 2.30
CA ASP A 627 -26.31 -28.47 1.74
C ASP A 627 -26.82 -27.03 1.92
N LYS A 628 -26.36 -26.30 2.96
CA LYS A 628 -26.74 -24.91 3.20
C LYS A 628 -26.11 -23.92 2.20
N TYR A 629 -24.82 -24.08 1.86
CA TYR A 629 -24.08 -23.07 1.09
C TYR A 629 -23.74 -23.48 -0.35
N MET A 630 -23.57 -24.77 -0.63
CA MET A 630 -23.09 -25.28 -1.92
C MET A 630 -24.25 -25.48 -2.92
N THR A 631 -24.72 -24.39 -3.52
CA THR A 631 -25.96 -24.38 -4.32
C THR A 631 -25.80 -24.37 -5.84
N ASP A 632 -24.65 -23.94 -6.38
CA ASP A 632 -24.41 -23.82 -7.84
C ASP A 632 -22.99 -24.27 -8.22
N ASP A 633 -22.86 -25.30 -9.06
CA ASP A 633 -21.57 -25.85 -9.51
C ASP A 633 -20.67 -24.77 -10.17
N ARG A 634 -21.25 -23.73 -10.77
CA ARG A 634 -20.52 -22.64 -11.44
C ARG A 634 -19.86 -21.68 -10.46
N ILE A 635 -20.48 -21.45 -9.30
CA ILE A 635 -19.91 -20.61 -8.23
C ILE A 635 -18.80 -21.38 -7.52
N TRP A 636 -19.02 -22.68 -7.30
CA TRP A 636 -18.17 -23.54 -6.47
C TRP A 636 -17.17 -24.40 -7.27
N ASN A 637 -16.99 -24.09 -8.56
CA ASN A 637 -16.07 -24.75 -9.50
C ASN A 637 -16.03 -26.29 -9.34
N ASN A 638 -17.21 -26.91 -9.21
CA ASN A 638 -17.29 -28.31 -8.81
C ASN A 638 -17.24 -29.25 -10.02
N LEU A 639 -16.02 -29.63 -10.42
CA LEU A 639 -15.76 -30.50 -11.57
C LEU A 639 -15.56 -31.98 -11.19
N ASN A 640 -16.64 -32.66 -10.81
CA ASN A 640 -16.66 -34.10 -10.52
C ASN A 640 -15.66 -34.58 -9.43
N HIS A 641 -15.26 -33.72 -8.50
CA HIS A 641 -14.37 -34.07 -7.39
C HIS A 641 -15.10 -34.14 -6.06
N GLY A 642 -14.85 -35.22 -5.32
CA GLY A 642 -15.33 -35.35 -3.95
C GLY A 642 -14.47 -34.53 -3.01
N SER A 643 -15.08 -33.71 -2.15
CA SER A 643 -14.40 -33.04 -1.04
C SER A 643 -14.62 -33.82 0.25
N TRP A 644 -13.55 -34.01 1.01
CA TRP A 644 -13.63 -34.42 2.41
C TRP A 644 -14.42 -33.41 3.23
N THR A 645 -15.17 -33.92 4.21
CA THR A 645 -15.90 -33.16 5.21
C THR A 645 -15.43 -33.57 6.62
N SER A 646 -15.80 -32.80 7.63
CA SER A 646 -15.54 -33.14 9.03
C SER A 646 -16.46 -34.25 9.57
N THR A 647 -17.47 -34.66 8.77
CA THR A 647 -18.55 -35.53 9.23
C THR A 647 -18.21 -37.01 9.14
N THR A 648 -18.52 -37.74 10.21
CA THR A 648 -18.46 -39.21 10.27
C THR A 648 -19.77 -39.81 9.74
N ASP A 649 -19.66 -40.87 8.96
CA ASP A 649 -20.81 -41.64 8.47
C ASP A 649 -21.48 -42.40 9.63
N GLU A 650 -22.80 -42.26 9.79
CA GLU A 650 -23.56 -42.92 10.86
C GLU A 650 -23.49 -44.46 10.77
N SER A 651 -23.35 -45.00 9.56
CA SER A 651 -23.33 -46.43 9.28
C SER A 651 -21.93 -47.03 9.40
N ASN A 652 -20.89 -46.18 9.39
CA ASN A 652 -19.50 -46.60 9.47
C ASN A 652 -18.63 -45.55 10.17
N SER A 653 -18.37 -45.77 11.46
CA SER A 653 -17.55 -44.87 12.29
C SER A 653 -16.10 -44.69 11.82
N LYS A 654 -15.60 -45.60 10.97
CA LYS A 654 -14.27 -45.52 10.34
C LYS A 654 -14.27 -44.77 9.01
N ALA A 655 -15.43 -44.38 8.49
CA ALA A 655 -15.55 -43.63 7.26
C ALA A 655 -15.80 -42.14 7.52
N ARG A 656 -15.41 -41.31 6.55
CA ARG A 656 -15.72 -39.88 6.53
C ARG A 656 -16.51 -39.54 5.30
N VAL A 657 -17.42 -38.60 5.47
CA VAL A 657 -18.34 -38.17 4.42
C VAL A 657 -17.59 -37.33 3.39
N ILE A 658 -17.92 -37.59 2.13
CA ILE A 658 -17.39 -36.95 0.94
C ILE A 658 -18.56 -36.40 0.13
N ARG A 659 -18.45 -35.15 -0.33
CA ARG A 659 -19.52 -34.45 -1.07
C ARG A 659 -19.05 -33.89 -2.41
N GLY A 660 -19.95 -33.63 -3.35
CA GLY A 660 -19.66 -32.95 -4.64
C GLY A 660 -19.26 -33.85 -5.83
N TYR A 661 -18.96 -35.12 -5.58
CA TYR A 661 -18.55 -36.08 -6.61
C TYR A 661 -19.67 -36.31 -7.63
N ASN A 662 -19.48 -35.98 -8.92
CA ASN A 662 -20.53 -35.97 -9.96
C ASN A 662 -21.70 -35.00 -9.68
N GLY A 663 -21.41 -33.83 -9.10
CA GLY A 663 -22.38 -32.77 -8.80
C GLY A 663 -22.53 -32.51 -7.31
N LEU A 664 -22.95 -31.29 -6.94
CA LEU A 664 -23.01 -30.83 -5.55
C LEU A 664 -23.94 -31.64 -4.64
N THR A 665 -24.96 -32.30 -5.19
CA THR A 665 -25.97 -33.05 -4.43
C THR A 665 -25.51 -34.43 -3.98
N ASN A 666 -24.44 -34.95 -4.57
CA ASN A 666 -24.00 -36.32 -4.27
C ASN A 666 -23.36 -36.42 -2.88
N TRP A 667 -23.68 -37.53 -2.23
CA TRP A 667 -23.22 -37.92 -0.90
C TRP A 667 -22.59 -39.32 -1.00
N THR A 668 -21.40 -39.48 -0.42
CA THR A 668 -20.73 -40.78 -0.29
C THR A 668 -19.82 -40.74 0.94
N SER A 669 -19.21 -41.87 1.28
CA SER A 669 -18.23 -41.95 2.37
C SER A 669 -17.08 -42.88 1.97
N GLY A 670 -15.92 -42.71 2.60
CA GLY A 670 -14.72 -43.49 2.32
C GLY A 670 -13.84 -43.66 3.54
N SER A 671 -12.90 -44.60 3.48
CA SER A 671 -11.89 -44.79 4.53
C SER A 671 -11.02 -43.54 4.67
N THR A 672 -10.58 -43.25 5.90
CA THR A 672 -9.86 -42.00 6.22
C THR A 672 -8.49 -41.87 5.58
N ASP A 673 -7.90 -43.00 5.16
CA ASP A 673 -6.61 -43.12 4.50
C ASP A 673 -6.68 -43.00 2.96
N LEU A 674 -7.90 -42.94 2.40
CA LEU A 674 -8.11 -42.92 0.96
C LEU A 674 -7.44 -41.71 0.30
N THR A 675 -6.56 -41.99 -0.67
CA THR A 675 -5.81 -40.98 -1.42
C THR A 675 -5.94 -41.26 -2.91
N ILE A 676 -6.82 -40.52 -3.61
CA ILE A 676 -7.03 -40.66 -5.06
C ILE A 676 -7.25 -39.29 -5.72
N PRO A 677 -6.97 -39.11 -7.03
CA PRO A 677 -7.15 -37.84 -7.73
C PRO A 677 -8.58 -37.29 -7.72
N ALA A 678 -9.59 -38.17 -7.66
CA ALA A 678 -10.99 -37.76 -7.61
C ALA A 678 -11.46 -37.27 -6.22
N ARG A 679 -10.56 -37.22 -5.23
CA ARG A 679 -10.84 -36.82 -3.84
C ARG A 679 -9.85 -35.76 -3.39
N GLY A 680 -10.37 -34.74 -2.73
CA GLY A 680 -9.58 -33.62 -2.23
C GLY A 680 -10.29 -32.94 -1.07
N PHE A 681 -9.95 -31.69 -0.82
CA PHE A 681 -10.67 -30.90 0.18
C PHE A 681 -10.88 -29.47 -0.28
N ARG A 682 -11.97 -28.88 0.22
CA ARG A 682 -12.24 -27.44 0.19
C ARG A 682 -12.35 -26.94 1.62
N PRO A 683 -11.52 -25.99 2.05
CA PRO A 683 -11.57 -25.46 3.40
C PRO A 683 -12.74 -24.50 3.61
N VAL A 684 -13.20 -24.43 4.85
CA VAL A 684 -13.92 -23.31 5.42
C VAL A 684 -12.89 -22.45 6.17
N LEU A 685 -12.85 -21.15 5.90
CA LEU A 685 -12.13 -20.17 6.68
C LEU A 685 -13.12 -19.46 7.60
N THR A 686 -12.88 -19.53 8.90
CA THR A 686 -13.56 -18.68 9.88
C THR A 686 -12.65 -17.53 10.29
N ILE A 687 -13.16 -16.31 10.25
CA ILE A 687 -12.44 -15.11 10.66
C ILE A 687 -13.13 -14.54 11.90
N GLU A 688 -12.46 -14.57 13.04
CA GLU A 688 -12.89 -13.87 14.24
C GLU A 688 -13.13 -12.40 13.92
N PRO A 689 -14.19 -11.78 14.46
CA PRO A 689 -14.38 -10.36 14.29
C PRO A 689 -13.14 -9.64 14.81
N ILE A 690 -12.46 -8.94 13.90
CA ILE A 690 -11.28 -8.12 14.20
C ILE A 690 -11.65 -7.26 15.42
N ASN A 691 -10.90 -7.45 16.51
CA ASN A 691 -11.17 -7.04 17.89
C ASN A 691 -11.74 -5.61 18.04
N ASN A 692 -13.02 -5.42 17.73
CA ASN A 692 -13.70 -4.16 17.91
C ASN A 692 -14.76 -4.39 18.98
N ASN A 693 -14.36 -4.19 20.24
CA ASN A 693 -15.27 -4.01 21.36
C ASN A 693 -16.46 -3.15 20.88
N ARG A 694 -17.68 -3.67 21.05
CA ARG A 694 -18.90 -2.90 20.76
C ARG A 694 -19.40 -2.29 22.05
N PHE A 695 -19.65 -0.98 22.04
CA PHE A 695 -20.06 -0.23 23.20
C PHE A 695 -21.51 0.22 23.10
N LEU A 696 -22.24 0.08 24.19
CA LEU A 696 -23.56 0.68 24.40
C LEU A 696 -23.55 1.42 25.73
N ILE A 697 -24.40 2.43 25.84
CA ILE A 697 -24.61 3.15 27.10
C ILE A 697 -25.98 2.77 27.64
N LEU A 698 -26.03 2.37 28.91
CA LEU A 698 -27.29 2.23 29.64
C LEU A 698 -27.66 3.58 30.25
N ASP A 699 -28.75 4.15 29.78
CA ASP A 699 -29.33 5.40 30.25
C ASP A 699 -30.68 5.10 30.93
N GLY A 700 -30.66 4.89 32.25
CA GLY A 700 -31.82 4.42 33.00
C GLY A 700 -32.16 2.95 32.70
N THR A 701 -33.09 2.70 31.77
CA THR A 701 -33.46 1.36 31.25
C THR A 701 -33.15 1.18 29.77
N ASP A 702 -32.80 2.26 29.09
CA ASP A 702 -32.63 2.30 27.64
C ASP A 702 -31.18 1.97 27.28
N MET A 703 -31.00 1.06 26.33
CA MET A 703 -29.73 0.87 25.64
C MET A 703 -29.62 1.95 24.57
N LYS A 704 -28.54 2.73 24.60
CA LYS A 704 -28.31 3.82 23.67
C LYS A 704 -26.99 3.68 22.92
N THR A 705 -27.02 4.14 21.68
CA THR A 705 -25.86 4.36 20.82
C THR A 705 -25.79 5.84 20.45
N TYR A 706 -24.59 6.33 20.13
CA TYR A 706 -24.40 7.70 19.67
C TYR A 706 -23.96 7.68 18.21
N THR A 707 -24.68 8.42 17.37
CA THR A 707 -24.42 8.53 15.94
C THR A 707 -24.21 10.00 15.56
N SER A 708 -23.95 10.28 14.28
CA SER A 708 -23.86 11.66 13.78
C SER A 708 -25.16 12.45 13.94
N SER A 709 -26.31 11.79 14.14
CA SER A 709 -27.59 12.43 14.44
C SER A 709 -27.90 12.54 15.94
N GLY A 710 -26.99 12.09 16.82
CA GLY A 710 -27.12 12.16 18.28
C GLY A 710 -27.39 10.82 18.95
N TRP A 711 -27.96 10.86 20.16
CA TRP A 711 -28.32 9.67 20.93
C TRP A 711 -29.55 8.96 20.34
N GLU A 712 -29.40 7.67 20.01
CA GLU A 712 -30.46 6.78 19.54
C GLU A 712 -30.69 5.65 20.57
N THR A 713 -31.95 5.37 20.91
CA THR A 713 -32.31 4.19 21.72
C THR A 713 -32.38 2.96 20.82
N VAL A 714 -31.54 1.97 21.11
CA VAL A 714 -31.42 0.71 20.36
C VAL A 714 -32.23 -0.43 21.01
N GLY A 715 -32.75 -0.20 22.22
CA GLY A 715 -33.77 -1.00 22.90
C GLY A 715 -33.65 -0.86 24.41
N THR A 716 -34.00 -1.89 25.18
CA THR A 716 -34.05 -1.84 26.65
C THR A 716 -33.23 -2.96 27.30
N THR A 717 -32.87 -2.81 28.57
CA THR A 717 -32.22 -3.88 29.37
C THR A 717 -33.10 -5.13 29.50
N PRO A 718 -32.55 -6.38 29.49
CA PRO A 718 -31.13 -6.72 29.32
C PRO A 718 -30.64 -6.58 27.88
N PRO A 719 -29.35 -6.26 27.67
CA PRO A 719 -28.80 -6.12 26.33
C PRO A 719 -28.77 -7.48 25.59
N THR A 720 -28.95 -7.45 24.27
CA THR A 720 -28.84 -8.62 23.39
C THR A 720 -27.61 -8.51 22.48
N ASP A 721 -27.14 -9.63 21.96
CA ASP A 721 -26.00 -9.66 21.02
C ASP A 721 -26.28 -8.82 19.76
N ASP A 722 -27.52 -8.88 19.25
CA ASP A 722 -27.97 -8.11 18.09
C ASP A 722 -27.81 -6.58 18.30
N MET A 723 -28.14 -6.08 19.48
CA MET A 723 -27.97 -4.66 19.82
C MET A 723 -26.51 -4.22 19.74
N PHE A 724 -25.57 -5.07 20.18
CA PHE A 724 -24.15 -4.77 20.07
C PHE A 724 -23.63 -4.91 18.64
N LEU A 725 -24.01 -5.99 17.95
CA LEU A 725 -23.51 -6.33 16.62
C LEU A 725 -23.93 -5.28 15.58
N ASN A 726 -25.21 -4.90 15.60
CA ASN A 726 -25.79 -4.04 14.57
C ASN A 726 -25.84 -2.55 14.95
N LYS A 727 -25.81 -2.23 16.25
CA LYS A 727 -26.00 -0.86 16.73
C LYS A 727 -24.94 -0.37 17.72
N GLY A 728 -24.03 -1.24 18.17
CA GLY A 728 -22.98 -0.88 19.11
C GLY A 728 -21.94 0.07 18.51
N MET A 729 -21.53 1.05 19.30
CA MET A 729 -20.47 1.99 18.92
C MET A 729 -19.12 1.28 18.90
N LEU A 730 -18.24 1.69 17.98
CA LEU A 730 -16.86 1.19 17.88
C LEU A 730 -15.88 1.97 18.76
N ASP A 731 -16.19 3.23 19.05
CA ASP A 731 -15.31 4.14 19.77
C ASP A 731 -16.11 5.03 20.73
N LEU A 732 -15.75 5.00 22.02
CA LEU A 732 -16.36 5.82 23.07
C LEU A 732 -15.95 7.29 22.99
N SER A 733 -14.85 7.64 22.31
CA SER A 733 -14.38 9.02 22.18
C SER A 733 -15.45 9.91 21.51
N THR A 734 -16.19 9.33 20.56
CA THR A 734 -17.23 10.00 19.79
C THR A 734 -18.39 10.49 20.64
N CYS A 735 -18.75 9.77 21.71
CA CYS A 735 -19.86 10.13 22.57
C CYS A 735 -19.41 10.91 23.83
N ALA A 736 -18.12 10.92 24.15
CA ALA A 736 -17.57 11.51 25.37
C ALA A 736 -18.01 12.97 25.63
N PRO A 737 -18.02 13.89 24.64
CA PRO A 737 -18.49 15.26 24.84
C PRO A 737 -20.00 15.39 25.14
N TYR A 738 -20.77 14.36 24.80
CA TYR A 738 -22.24 14.33 24.79
C TYR A 738 -22.82 13.48 25.93
N LEU A 739 -21.97 12.90 26.80
CA LEU A 739 -22.40 12.13 27.97
C LEU A 739 -23.24 12.99 28.95
N LYS A 740 -23.03 14.30 28.97
CA LYS A 740 -23.79 15.26 29.79
C LYS A 740 -25.28 15.37 29.41
N ASP A 741 -25.63 14.95 28.19
CA ASP A 741 -26.98 15.03 27.64
C ASP A 741 -27.83 13.79 27.98
N LEU A 742 -27.21 12.76 28.58
CA LEU A 742 -27.89 11.56 29.05
C LEU A 742 -28.72 11.84 30.31
N LYS A 743 -29.79 11.06 30.50
CA LYS A 743 -30.71 11.21 31.64
C LYS A 743 -30.04 10.79 32.95
N ASP A 744 -29.35 9.66 32.98
CA ASP A 744 -28.66 9.10 34.15
C ASP A 744 -27.15 9.41 34.15
N LYS A 745 -26.79 10.66 33.83
CA LYS A 745 -25.40 11.13 33.74
C LYS A 745 -24.58 11.02 35.03
N SER A 746 -25.24 10.81 36.18
CA SER A 746 -24.59 10.55 37.47
C SER A 746 -24.16 9.09 37.67
N ASN A 747 -24.68 8.16 36.87
CA ASN A 747 -24.43 6.71 36.99
C ASN A 747 -24.25 6.06 35.62
N LEU A 748 -23.30 6.60 34.84
CA LEU A 748 -23.01 6.11 33.49
C LEU A 748 -22.55 4.65 33.51
N LYS A 749 -23.33 3.79 32.85
CA LYS A 749 -22.99 2.39 32.67
C LYS A 749 -22.63 2.15 31.22
N ILE A 750 -21.34 1.87 30.99
CA ILE A 750 -20.81 1.48 29.69
C ILE A 750 -20.85 -0.03 29.61
N LEU A 751 -21.61 -0.56 28.66
CA LEU A 751 -21.65 -1.98 28.36
C LEU A 751 -20.72 -2.25 27.18
N VAL A 752 -19.99 -3.36 27.27
CA VAL A 752 -19.04 -3.76 26.24
C VAL A 752 -19.27 -5.22 25.90
N SER A 753 -19.45 -5.50 24.61
CA SER A 753 -19.40 -6.87 24.10
C SER A 753 -17.95 -7.23 23.80
N LYS A 754 -17.49 -8.37 24.36
CA LYS A 754 -16.12 -8.87 24.27
C LYS A 754 -16.09 -10.37 24.00
N PRO A 755 -15.08 -10.87 23.26
CA PRO A 755 -14.89 -12.31 23.04
C PRO A 755 -14.52 -13.09 24.31
N LYS A 756 -13.88 -12.45 25.29
CA LYS A 756 -13.45 -13.06 26.57
C LYS A 756 -13.91 -12.24 27.77
N ARG A 757 -14.35 -12.93 28.82
CA ARG A 757 -14.76 -12.35 30.11
C ARG A 757 -13.53 -11.95 30.93
N GLU A 758 -12.88 -10.87 30.53
CA GLU A 758 -11.81 -10.23 31.30
C GLU A 758 -12.31 -8.92 31.95
N PRO A 759 -11.83 -8.56 33.15
CA PRO A 759 -12.11 -7.27 33.76
C PRO A 759 -11.75 -6.14 32.80
N THR A 760 -12.68 -5.24 32.53
CA THR A 760 -12.47 -4.10 31.65
C THR A 760 -12.47 -2.82 32.46
N VAL A 761 -11.43 -2.01 32.28
CA VAL A 761 -11.34 -0.68 32.87
C VAL A 761 -11.56 0.34 31.77
N ALA A 762 -12.48 1.27 31.98
CA ALA A 762 -12.63 2.46 31.14
C ALA A 762 -12.00 3.64 31.87
N HIS A 763 -11.11 4.37 31.18
CA HIS A 763 -10.50 5.57 31.73
C HIS A 763 -11.24 6.79 31.21
N LEU A 764 -11.97 7.47 32.11
CA LEU A 764 -12.53 8.79 31.83
C LEU A 764 -11.61 9.85 32.43
N THR A 765 -11.07 10.72 31.59
CA THR A 765 -10.29 11.88 32.04
C THR A 765 -11.16 13.11 31.89
N GLY A 766 -11.35 13.87 32.97
CA GLY A 766 -12.13 15.10 32.98
C GLY A 766 -11.38 16.22 33.68
N VAL A 767 -11.49 17.43 33.15
CA VAL A 767 -10.97 18.65 33.78
C VAL A 767 -12.10 19.27 34.61
N PRO A 768 -11.95 19.41 35.94
CA PRO A 768 -12.96 20.04 36.78
C PRO A 768 -13.27 21.47 36.33
N VAL A 769 -14.55 21.85 36.37
CA VAL A 769 -14.93 23.26 36.18
C VAL A 769 -14.37 24.14 37.30
N PRO A 770 -14.06 25.42 37.04
CA PRO A 770 -13.56 26.33 38.06
C PRO A 770 -14.44 26.40 39.31
N ARG A 771 -13.82 26.50 40.48
CA ARG A 771 -14.49 26.56 41.78
C ARG A 771 -14.04 27.75 42.60
N ILE A 772 -15.00 28.39 43.27
CA ILE A 772 -14.75 29.41 44.27
C ILE A 772 -15.07 28.82 45.65
N VAL A 773 -14.13 28.90 46.58
CA VAL A 773 -14.27 28.45 47.97
C VAL A 773 -14.13 29.66 48.88
N LYS A 774 -15.08 29.88 49.79
CA LYS A 774 -15.07 30.99 50.74
C LYS A 774 -14.93 30.45 52.15
N MET A 775 -14.09 31.07 52.97
CA MET A 775 -14.09 30.82 54.40
C MET A 775 -15.49 31.12 54.98
N LYS A 776 -15.99 30.23 55.83
CA LYS A 776 -17.35 30.35 56.41
C LYS A 776 -17.43 31.45 57.47
N ASN A 777 -16.37 31.62 58.25
CA ASN A 777 -16.29 32.54 59.39
C ASN A 777 -15.03 33.41 59.26
N ASP A 778 -14.97 34.49 60.03
CA ASP A 778 -13.79 35.34 60.12
C ASP A 778 -12.71 34.72 61.01
N THR A 779 -11.46 34.96 60.64
CA THR A 779 -10.30 34.83 61.52
C THR A 779 -10.17 36.13 62.31
N SER A 780 -10.31 36.04 63.63
CA SER A 780 -10.19 37.20 64.53
C SER A 780 -8.76 37.40 65.02
N PHE A 781 -8.32 38.66 65.01
CA PHE A 781 -7.02 39.15 65.47
C PHE A 781 -7.16 40.05 66.71
N LEU A 782 -8.28 39.98 67.44
CA LEU A 782 -8.52 40.86 68.60
C LEU A 782 -7.47 40.70 69.72
N GLY A 783 -6.84 39.53 69.85
CA GLY A 783 -5.76 39.26 70.81
C GLY A 783 -4.35 39.54 70.27
N VAL A 784 -4.23 40.08 69.05
CA VAL A 784 -2.96 40.30 68.35
C VAL A 784 -2.60 41.78 68.40
N ALA A 785 -1.39 42.06 68.88
CA ALA A 785 -0.83 43.41 68.98
C ALA A 785 -0.39 43.90 67.60
N LYS A 786 0.29 43.03 66.87
CA LYS A 786 0.89 43.32 65.57
C LYS A 786 0.86 42.09 64.66
N ILE A 787 0.60 42.27 63.38
CA ILE A 787 0.63 41.22 62.36
C ILE A 787 1.90 41.40 61.54
N ASN A 788 2.91 40.56 61.78
CA ASN A 788 4.20 40.63 61.09
C ASN A 788 4.10 40.09 59.66
N SER A 789 3.39 38.97 59.46
CA SER A 789 3.12 38.44 58.12
C SER A 789 1.96 37.45 58.11
N LEU A 790 1.31 37.33 56.95
CA LEU A 790 0.40 36.24 56.62
C LEU A 790 0.91 35.56 55.36
N THR A 791 1.06 34.24 55.40
CA THR A 791 1.68 33.47 54.33
C THR A 791 0.81 32.29 53.92
N LEU A 792 0.42 32.24 52.66
CA LEU A 792 -0.23 31.10 52.03
C LEU A 792 0.80 30.17 51.38
N SER A 793 0.58 28.86 51.51
CA SER A 793 1.34 27.83 50.80
C SER A 793 0.41 26.90 50.01
N GLY A 794 0.89 26.37 48.89
CA GLY A 794 0.08 25.51 48.00
C GLY A 794 0.76 25.25 46.65
N THR A 795 0.15 24.37 45.85
CA THR A 795 0.63 23.99 44.51
C THR A 795 0.09 24.93 43.43
N LYS A 796 0.98 25.44 42.57
CA LYS A 796 0.68 26.45 41.53
C LYS A 796 0.71 25.90 40.10
N LYS A 797 0.43 24.60 39.90
CA LYS A 797 0.45 24.01 38.54
C LYS A 797 -0.83 24.27 37.74
N GLY A 798 -1.91 24.72 38.38
CA GLY A 798 -3.05 25.36 37.73
C GLY A 798 -3.27 26.80 38.23
N VAL A 799 -4.50 27.31 38.13
CA VAL A 799 -4.82 28.69 38.52
C VAL A 799 -5.37 28.72 39.95
N LEU A 800 -4.62 29.37 40.85
CA LEU A 800 -5.06 29.71 42.22
C LEU A 800 -5.06 31.22 42.40
N ARG A 801 -6.17 31.77 42.90
CA ARG A 801 -6.27 33.19 43.30
C ARG A 801 -6.90 33.35 44.67
N VAL A 802 -6.59 34.46 45.34
CA VAL A 802 -7.11 34.82 46.67
C VAL A 802 -7.63 36.26 46.71
N ALA A 803 -8.79 36.44 47.33
CA ALA A 803 -9.33 37.74 47.71
C ALA A 803 -9.60 37.74 49.23
N ILE A 804 -9.49 38.90 49.86
CA ILE A 804 -9.72 39.05 51.30
C ILE A 804 -10.95 39.91 51.57
N SER A 805 -11.50 39.78 52.77
CA SER A 805 -12.52 40.65 53.32
C SER A 805 -12.18 40.99 54.77
N THR A 806 -12.34 42.25 55.14
CA THR A 806 -12.14 42.77 56.51
C THR A 806 -13.46 43.21 57.16
N ASP A 807 -14.59 43.00 56.47
CA ASP A 807 -15.94 43.42 56.86
C ASP A 807 -16.92 42.22 56.92
N SER A 808 -16.42 41.06 57.33
CA SER A 808 -17.19 39.83 57.49
C SER A 808 -17.85 39.31 56.20
N GLY A 809 -17.23 39.58 55.05
CA GLY A 809 -17.60 39.07 53.74
C GLY A 809 -18.57 39.96 52.97
N ALA A 810 -18.84 41.18 53.42
CA ALA A 810 -19.72 42.12 52.73
C ALA A 810 -19.05 42.69 51.47
N THR A 811 -17.76 43.02 51.55
CA THR A 811 -16.93 43.40 50.41
C THR A 811 -15.67 42.54 50.35
N TRP A 812 -15.12 42.42 49.14
CA TRP A 812 -13.94 41.61 48.88
C TRP A 812 -12.94 42.41 48.07
N GLU A 813 -11.67 42.29 48.43
CA GLU A 813 -10.61 43.10 47.87
C GLU A 813 -9.35 42.28 47.58
N ALA A 814 -8.57 42.78 46.64
CA ALA A 814 -7.27 42.25 46.24
C ALA A 814 -6.30 43.39 46.00
N LYS A 815 -5.00 43.10 46.16
CA LYS A 815 -3.91 44.02 45.89
C LYS A 815 -2.88 43.35 44.99
N GLN A 816 -2.67 43.93 43.83
CA GLN A 816 -1.59 43.53 42.91
C GLN A 816 -0.23 43.92 43.50
N LYS A 817 0.85 43.29 43.05
CA LYS A 817 2.22 43.64 43.49
C LYS A 817 2.48 45.14 43.32
N ASP A 818 2.86 45.82 44.41
CA ASP A 818 3.11 47.28 44.48
C ASP A 818 1.88 48.19 44.18
N GLY A 819 0.66 47.64 44.12
CA GLY A 819 -0.58 48.36 43.82
C GLY A 819 -1.40 48.83 45.03
N SER A 820 -2.53 49.49 44.77
CA SER A 820 -3.56 49.78 45.78
C SER A 820 -4.55 48.63 45.91
N TRP A 821 -5.28 48.58 47.03
CA TRP A 821 -6.41 47.66 47.20
C TRP A 821 -7.53 47.99 46.20
N THR A 822 -8.08 46.95 45.57
CA THR A 822 -9.15 47.04 44.58
C THR A 822 -10.27 46.06 44.91
N ALA A 823 -11.51 46.45 44.64
CA ALA A 823 -12.67 45.58 44.85
C ALA A 823 -12.68 44.42 43.84
N VAL A 824 -13.08 43.23 44.32
CA VAL A 824 -13.20 42.00 43.55
C VAL A 824 -14.60 41.41 43.75
N ASP A 825 -15.31 41.14 42.66
CA ASP A 825 -16.53 40.33 42.74
C ASP A 825 -16.19 38.84 42.87
N VAL A 826 -16.43 38.29 44.05
CA VAL A 826 -16.21 36.87 44.36
C VAL A 826 -17.40 35.97 44.01
N THR A 827 -18.38 36.46 43.26
CA THR A 827 -19.53 35.69 42.77
C THR A 827 -19.38 35.31 41.30
N THR A 828 -18.51 35.99 40.56
CA THR A 828 -18.26 35.76 39.13
C THR A 828 -16.87 35.16 38.90
N PRO A 829 -16.77 33.92 38.38
CA PRO A 829 -15.49 33.23 38.13
C PRO A 829 -14.49 34.01 37.27
N ILE A 830 -14.97 34.70 36.24
CA ILE A 830 -14.13 35.45 35.29
C ILE A 830 -13.48 36.64 36.01
N GLU A 831 -14.27 37.46 36.70
CA GLU A 831 -13.74 38.64 37.41
C GLU A 831 -12.83 38.24 38.58
N PHE A 832 -13.20 37.20 39.34
CA PHE A 832 -12.35 36.68 40.41
C PHE A 832 -10.98 36.29 39.83
N LYS A 833 -10.95 35.48 38.76
CA LYS A 833 -9.70 35.03 38.13
C LYS A 833 -8.80 36.18 37.71
N GLU A 834 -9.38 37.25 37.16
CA GLU A 834 -8.67 38.40 36.62
C GLU A 834 -8.17 39.37 37.69
N LYS A 835 -8.99 39.67 38.70
CA LYS A 835 -8.70 40.75 39.67
C LYS A 835 -8.12 40.30 40.99
N ALA A 836 -8.35 39.05 41.40
CA ALA A 836 -7.85 38.55 42.68
C ALA A 836 -6.33 38.32 42.67
N MET A 837 -5.75 38.24 43.86
CA MET A 837 -4.30 38.12 44.05
C MET A 837 -3.81 36.71 43.72
N THR A 838 -2.60 36.60 43.23
CA THR A 838 -1.81 35.37 43.30
C THR A 838 -1.33 35.12 44.74
N ILE A 839 -0.88 33.89 45.03
CA ILE A 839 -0.25 33.58 46.34
C ILE A 839 0.96 34.48 46.59
N ASP A 840 1.78 34.74 45.57
CA ASP A 840 3.00 35.55 45.74
C ASP A 840 2.67 37.00 46.06
N GLU A 841 1.60 37.53 45.48
CA GLU A 841 1.11 38.87 45.81
C GLU A 841 0.59 38.93 47.24
N PHE A 842 -0.23 37.95 47.66
CA PHE A 842 -0.70 37.87 49.05
C PHE A 842 0.46 37.82 50.05
N ASN A 843 1.45 36.97 49.78
CA ASN A 843 2.63 36.78 50.64
C ASN A 843 3.59 37.98 50.64
N SER A 844 3.45 38.91 49.70
CA SER A 844 4.28 40.11 49.61
C SER A 844 3.75 41.30 50.42
N ILE A 845 2.55 41.19 50.99
CA ILE A 845 1.92 42.27 51.78
C ILE A 845 2.58 42.34 53.16
N PHE A 846 3.05 43.53 53.54
CA PHE A 846 3.69 43.78 54.84
C PHE A 846 2.86 44.70 55.74
N GLU A 847 1.86 45.38 55.19
CA GLU A 847 0.97 46.35 55.84
C GLU A 847 -0.35 45.73 56.35
N TRP A 848 -0.30 44.47 56.81
CA TRP A 848 -1.48 43.73 57.27
C TRP A 848 -2.22 44.39 58.44
N ASP A 849 -1.49 44.99 59.39
CA ASP A 849 -2.10 45.69 60.53
C ASP A 849 -2.94 46.88 60.09
N GLU A 850 -2.43 47.69 59.15
CA GLU A 850 -3.16 48.84 58.63
C GLU A 850 -4.39 48.38 57.85
N LYS A 851 -4.26 47.33 57.02
CA LYS A 851 -5.35 46.82 56.21
C LYS A 851 -6.47 46.21 57.04
N ILE A 852 -6.14 45.37 58.02
CA ILE A 852 -7.15 44.73 58.88
C ILE A 852 -7.79 45.75 59.82
N GLY A 853 -7.03 46.77 60.24
CA GLY A 853 -7.52 47.90 61.02
C GLY A 853 -8.13 47.50 62.36
N GLN A 854 -8.95 48.39 62.91
CA GLN A 854 -9.52 48.25 64.27
C GLN A 854 -10.55 47.12 64.39
N ALA A 855 -11.16 46.68 63.28
CA ALA A 855 -12.12 45.58 63.28
C ALA A 855 -11.46 44.23 63.58
N ARG A 856 -10.15 44.09 63.33
CA ARG A 856 -9.35 42.89 63.65
C ARG A 856 -9.97 41.59 63.11
N ASN A 857 -10.57 41.61 61.92
CA ASN A 857 -11.17 40.45 61.26
C ASN A 857 -10.61 40.27 59.85
N LEU A 858 -10.37 39.02 59.45
CA LEU A 858 -9.97 38.66 58.10
C LEU A 858 -10.75 37.43 57.62
N ARG A 859 -11.20 37.45 56.38
CA ARG A 859 -11.76 36.29 55.69
C ARG A 859 -11.15 36.16 54.31
N CYS A 860 -10.86 34.94 53.88
CA CYS A 860 -10.33 34.68 52.54
C CYS A 860 -11.35 33.94 51.66
N ALA A 861 -11.31 34.25 50.37
CA ALA A 861 -11.95 33.51 49.31
C ALA A 861 -10.89 33.07 48.31
N PHE A 862 -11.06 31.89 47.74
CA PHE A 862 -10.09 31.23 46.87
C PHE A 862 -10.76 30.80 45.58
N TYR A 863 -10.07 31.01 44.46
CA TYR A 863 -10.46 30.53 43.13
C TYR A 863 -9.52 29.40 42.71
N PHE A 864 -10.08 28.28 42.27
CA PHE A 864 -9.36 27.12 41.76
C PHE A 864 -9.80 26.81 40.33
N GLU A 865 -8.84 26.64 39.43
CA GLU A 865 -9.07 26.16 38.08
C GLU A 865 -7.91 25.29 37.61
N GLN A 866 -8.26 24.28 36.80
CA GLN A 866 -7.36 23.45 36.02
C GLN A 866 -7.77 23.62 34.55
N SER A 867 -6.82 23.85 33.66
CA SER A 867 -7.02 23.95 32.21
C SER A 867 -6.69 22.62 31.52
N SER A 868 -5.97 21.72 32.19
CA SER A 868 -5.66 20.38 31.72
C SER A 868 -5.74 19.33 32.84
N SER A 869 -5.77 18.05 32.47
CA SER A 869 -5.70 16.94 33.45
C SER A 869 -4.31 16.76 34.07
N ALA A 870 -3.30 17.50 33.61
CA ALA A 870 -1.95 17.52 34.18
C ALA A 870 -1.75 18.64 35.22
N ASP A 871 -2.71 19.58 35.32
CA ASP A 871 -2.64 20.68 36.26
C ASP A 871 -2.95 20.17 37.68
N GLU A 872 -2.27 20.72 38.68
CA GLU A 872 -2.48 20.42 40.09
C GLU A 872 -2.55 21.74 40.87
N THR A 873 -3.70 22.02 41.47
CA THR A 873 -3.93 23.26 42.23
C THR A 873 -4.36 22.90 43.64
N SER A 874 -3.54 23.23 44.63
CA SER A 874 -3.84 23.02 46.05
C SER A 874 -3.56 24.27 46.87
N LEU A 875 -4.27 24.40 47.99
CA LEU A 875 -3.94 25.34 49.06
C LEU A 875 -3.68 24.49 50.31
N ASP A 876 -2.46 24.53 50.83
CA ASP A 876 -1.99 23.62 51.86
C ASP A 876 -2.09 24.26 53.26
N SER A 877 -1.67 25.52 53.41
CA SER A 877 -1.75 26.22 54.70
C SER A 877 -1.87 27.74 54.59
N LEU A 878 -2.44 28.35 55.63
CA LEU A 878 -2.30 29.77 55.98
C LEU A 878 -1.51 29.84 57.29
N THR A 879 -0.31 30.42 57.22
CA THR A 879 0.59 30.61 58.37
C THR A 879 0.57 32.09 58.76
N MET A 880 0.58 32.37 60.06
CA MET A 880 0.61 33.72 60.60
C MET A 880 1.83 33.91 61.51
N ASP A 881 2.52 35.03 61.34
CA ASP A 881 3.53 35.53 62.26
C ASP A 881 2.96 36.80 62.90
N VAL A 882 2.75 36.77 64.21
CA VAL A 882 2.02 37.80 64.96
C VAL A 882 2.65 38.03 66.33
N ASP A 883 2.63 39.28 66.78
CA ASP A 883 2.93 39.65 68.17
C ASP A 883 1.61 39.67 68.95
N LEU A 884 1.54 39.00 70.09
CA LEU A 884 0.31 38.91 70.89
C LEU A 884 0.23 40.07 71.91
N LEU A 885 -0.99 40.54 72.22
CA LEU A 885 -1.19 41.65 73.17
C LEU A 885 -0.91 41.26 74.62
N ASP A 886 -1.08 39.98 74.96
CA ASP A 886 -0.89 39.46 76.32
C ASP A 886 -0.77 37.92 76.30
N SER A 887 -1.28 37.22 77.31
CA SER A 887 -1.30 35.77 77.40
C SER A 887 -2.03 35.05 76.25
N TRP A 888 -1.53 33.88 75.83
CA TRP A 888 -2.24 32.95 74.97
C TRP A 888 -2.38 31.59 75.61
N ASP A 889 -3.47 30.88 75.35
CA ASP A 889 -3.68 29.48 75.71
C ASP A 889 -3.88 28.65 74.44
N MET A 890 -3.09 27.59 74.25
CA MET A 890 -3.41 26.53 73.32
C MET A 890 -4.51 25.65 73.89
N ALA A 891 -5.62 25.60 73.16
CA ALA A 891 -6.63 24.58 73.36
C ALA A 891 -6.30 23.38 72.45
N MET A 892 -6.03 22.22 73.05
CA MET A 892 -6.02 20.94 72.34
C MET A 892 -7.40 20.29 72.51
N PRO A 893 -8.17 20.09 71.43
CA PRO A 893 -9.47 19.43 71.54
C PRO A 893 -9.33 17.99 72.05
N GLY A 894 -10.10 17.62 73.07
CA GLY A 894 -10.16 16.24 73.58
C GLY A 894 -9.08 15.85 74.59
N VAL A 895 -8.38 16.81 75.20
CA VAL A 895 -7.44 16.55 76.31
C VAL A 895 -7.82 17.33 77.57
N ASP A 896 -7.41 16.80 78.71
CA ASP A 896 -7.78 17.29 80.05
C ASP A 896 -6.90 18.44 80.56
N TYR A 897 -6.19 19.14 79.67
CA TYR A 897 -5.40 20.30 80.04
C TYR A 897 -5.36 21.34 78.92
N LYS A 898 -5.08 22.58 79.29
CA LYS A 898 -4.66 23.66 78.40
C LYS A 898 -3.27 24.09 78.80
N TYR A 899 -2.51 24.61 77.85
CA TYR A 899 -1.27 25.28 78.18
C TYR A 899 -1.07 26.48 77.30
N GLY A 900 -0.34 27.45 77.80
CA GLY A 900 -0.27 28.77 77.21
C GLY A 900 0.92 29.52 77.75
N TYR A 901 1.26 30.66 77.17
CA TYR A 901 2.23 31.55 77.77
C TYR A 901 1.54 32.82 78.18
N ASN A 902 1.71 33.24 79.44
CA ASN A 902 1.22 34.54 79.89
C ASN A 902 2.17 35.69 79.46
N ARG A 903 3.44 35.36 79.16
CA ARG A 903 4.45 36.17 78.49
C ARG A 903 5.42 35.23 77.78
N ASN A 904 6.25 35.71 76.84
CA ASN A 904 7.24 34.91 76.09
C ASN A 904 8.19 34.04 76.94
N THR A 905 8.26 34.27 78.25
CA THR A 905 9.16 33.59 79.19
C THR A 905 8.46 32.73 80.24
N ASN A 906 7.12 32.66 80.28
CA ASN A 906 6.39 31.94 81.34
C ASN A 906 5.25 31.09 80.76
N LEU A 907 5.46 29.76 80.84
CA LEU A 907 4.51 28.73 80.44
C LEU A 907 3.51 28.48 81.58
N ARG A 908 2.23 28.73 81.31
CA ARG A 908 1.10 28.35 82.14
C ARG A 908 0.54 27.01 81.64
N VAL A 909 0.28 26.08 82.55
CA VAL A 909 -0.47 24.86 82.27
C VAL A 909 -1.68 24.82 83.20
N LEU A 910 -2.88 24.67 82.64
CA LEU A 910 -4.14 24.58 83.36
C LEU A 910 -4.73 23.19 83.16
N LEU A 911 -4.85 22.42 84.24
CA LEU A 911 -5.47 21.10 84.24
C LEU A 911 -6.98 21.27 84.38
N LEU A 912 -7.74 20.64 83.49
CA LEU A 912 -9.21 20.79 83.37
C LEU A 912 -9.99 19.62 83.99
N SER A 913 -9.32 18.52 84.32
CA SER A 913 -9.92 17.37 85.01
C SER A 913 -9.00 16.87 86.13
N ASP A 914 -9.57 16.19 87.12
CA ASP A 914 -8.82 15.59 88.22
C ASP A 914 -8.03 14.37 87.74
N GLY A 915 -6.76 14.25 88.13
CA GLY A 915 -5.90 13.12 87.76
C GLY A 915 -4.43 13.34 88.10
N ASP A 916 -3.59 12.33 87.84
CA ASP A 916 -2.15 12.40 88.00
C ASP A 916 -1.49 12.93 86.72
N TYR A 917 -0.85 14.10 86.78
CA TYR A 917 -0.22 14.74 85.63
C TYR A 917 1.29 14.84 85.79
N LYS A 918 2.02 14.60 84.70
CA LYS A 918 3.46 14.80 84.62
C LYS A 918 3.77 15.94 83.66
N ILE A 919 4.25 17.05 84.19
CA ILE A 919 4.69 18.21 83.40
C ILE A 919 6.22 18.21 83.35
N ASN A 920 6.79 17.89 82.18
CA ASN A 920 8.23 17.93 81.99
C ASN A 920 8.64 19.31 81.43
N VAL A 921 9.42 20.07 82.18
CA VAL A 921 10.06 21.30 81.70
C VAL A 921 11.52 21.00 81.34
N GLY A 922 11.95 21.33 80.13
CA GLY A 922 13.30 21.02 79.63
C GLY A 922 14.37 21.96 80.21
N SER A 923 15.51 21.41 80.64
CA SER A 923 16.68 22.16 81.11
C SER A 923 17.60 22.55 79.94
N GLY A 924 17.18 23.54 79.16
CA GLY A 924 17.98 24.12 78.08
C GLY A 924 18.75 25.36 78.50
N GLY A 925 19.96 25.19 79.03
CA GLY A 925 21.03 26.22 79.03
C GLY A 925 20.95 27.39 80.02
N GLY A 926 21.86 27.40 81.00
CA GLY A 926 22.41 28.61 81.64
C GLY A 926 21.65 29.24 82.80
N SER A 927 20.32 29.18 82.82
CA SER A 927 19.49 29.75 83.90
C SER A 927 18.30 28.84 84.13
N GLY A 928 18.28 28.14 85.27
CA GLY A 928 17.28 27.11 85.55
C GLY A 928 15.85 27.63 85.47
N SER A 929 15.02 26.97 84.64
CA SER A 929 13.57 27.14 84.66
C SER A 929 13.05 26.74 86.04
N THR A 930 12.58 27.72 86.81
CA THR A 930 12.00 27.50 88.14
C THR A 930 10.49 27.53 88.03
N LEU A 931 9.86 26.42 88.42
CA LEU A 931 8.40 26.37 88.57
C LEU A 931 8.05 27.19 89.82
N THR A 932 7.45 28.35 89.63
CA THR A 932 7.42 29.39 90.67
C THR A 932 6.05 29.59 91.33
N GLU A 933 4.94 29.14 90.73
CA GLU A 933 3.59 29.28 91.31
C GLU A 933 2.62 28.21 90.78
N VAL A 934 1.70 27.76 91.65
CA VAL A 934 0.48 26.99 91.31
C VAL A 934 -0.68 27.79 91.87
N ASP A 935 -1.60 28.21 91.00
CA ASP A 935 -2.79 28.92 91.42
C ASP A 935 -3.90 27.90 91.73
N GLY A 936 -4.30 27.79 93.01
CA GLY A 936 -5.46 26.98 93.44
C GLY A 936 -5.22 25.59 94.05
N GLY A 937 -3.97 25.20 94.36
CA GLY A 937 -3.70 23.91 95.03
C GLY A 937 -2.30 23.80 95.62
N THR A 938 -2.14 22.96 96.65
CA THR A 938 -0.82 22.57 97.20
C THR A 938 -0.17 21.53 96.31
N PHE A 939 1.13 21.70 96.04
CA PHE A 939 1.98 20.72 95.37
C PHE A 939 2.06 19.38 96.10
#